data_AF-A0A7M7MYN6-F1
#
_entry.id   AF-A0A7M7MYN6-F1
#
_cell.length_a   1.000
_cell.length_b   1.000
_cell.length_c   1.000
_cell.angle_alpha   90.00
_cell.angle_beta   90.00
_cell.angle_gamma   90.00
#
_symmetry.space_group_name_H-M   'P 1'
#
loop_
_entity.id
_entity.type
_entity.pdbx_description
1 polymer ?
#
loop_
_entity_poly.entity_id
_entity_poly.type
_entity_poly.pdbx_seq_one_letter_code
_entity_poly.pdbx_strand_id
1 'polypeptide(L)'
;MPPADVFKLGAMLFCLLLIIPSIYSAPLSSYLVSSFTSPDPTLPFNHITINNITGDVYIGARQRLYQLNSDLTLKHTVDTGQCPSPNGNTNNNKLLLVAPSPEDKLVTCGSCDGSQLGDSLNIESTDDLLYAVFTSGSSSALCIYTMSDVQQSFEDAVLGCIQGGGNWLGTSNDFLQNSFCDSLPDTYTPPDTAQCTAYTQDEGDPPVTLYRYASGTVPLSASPITTMPGVIPTSIVTTIERNHTVAFMGDTQGYLHKVNIVNSSFGYAYETVPLESGSVLQDIFLDESTEQITLATSSDQDSKVLTLDLTNCGQYQTCDECIGGNGGNDGDPYCGWCTLEARCTRYEACPFRDESTRWLSYNALQCVSISDVQPNSLPYHQTQQEITITVQQLPHLESGFQYMCAFNSYEVSATIIGNTVTCTSPPANSIPSIPDGMYFLNLPLSVVSTETSVDFVTTDFFFFDCSHIKSCSSCVMTRFPCDWCVYDNKCTDDSSSCQTGDTVVIGVNNNDGSGNKGQGFCPQLLGATESFLIPVSIPFGFSLFAKNLPTDQSKGPVTYECILDIEGEEVRVPSTTFNETYILCNDKQYMYNDNILEKNVSVSVQWNGRNSIDDLSETHVTIYKCSVNSGSCSRCLSRDATPSILKCGWCGDDCNVIQSEVCQNNPFLHQNETQKCSAPVITDFDPLSGPINGHTRLEIIGTDIGVVFDDVIQIFIQDLECALTDMDEYYQPGQSVSCMAAMSTEVKSGGIEITVASGGRYKTGQSTKEFQYRGRQFDPKFIVKM
;
A
#
# COMPACT_ATOMS: atom_id res chain seq x y z
N MET A 1 -34.88 -18.64 0.71
CA MET A 1 -34.48 -17.85 -0.48
C MET A 1 -34.94 -16.41 -0.33
N PRO A 2 -34.06 -15.54 0.17
CA PRO A 2 -34.04 -14.11 -0.12
C PRO A 2 -32.67 -13.68 -0.70
N PRO A 3 -32.50 -12.41 -1.14
CA PRO A 3 -31.61 -12.00 -2.22
C PRO A 3 -30.25 -11.49 -1.74
N ALA A 4 -29.17 -11.90 -2.43
CA ALA A 4 -27.82 -11.39 -2.22
C ALA A 4 -27.04 -11.35 -3.54
N ASP A 5 -27.47 -10.56 -4.52
CA ASP A 5 -26.76 -10.38 -5.80
C ASP A 5 -26.87 -8.94 -6.33
N VAL A 6 -26.50 -7.96 -5.52
CA VAL A 6 -26.33 -6.56 -6.01
C VAL A 6 -24.98 -5.93 -5.61
N PHE A 7 -24.15 -6.60 -4.79
CA PHE A 7 -22.87 -6.03 -4.34
C PHE A 7 -21.60 -6.52 -5.07
N LYS A 8 -21.72 -7.30 -6.15
CA LYS A 8 -20.55 -7.89 -6.85
C LYS A 8 -20.21 -7.31 -8.23
N LEU A 9 -20.88 -6.25 -8.69
CA LEU A 9 -20.51 -5.58 -9.96
C LEU A 9 -19.75 -4.25 -9.78
N GLY A 10 -19.57 -3.76 -8.55
CA GLY A 10 -18.86 -2.50 -8.27
C GLY A 10 -17.35 -2.62 -8.04
N ALA A 11 -16.81 -3.84 -7.88
CA ALA A 11 -15.41 -4.06 -7.49
C ALA A 11 -14.51 -4.64 -8.59
N MET A 12 -15.05 -4.98 -9.77
CA MET A 12 -14.28 -5.54 -10.89
C MET A 12 -13.90 -4.52 -11.98
N LEU A 13 -14.30 -3.24 -11.83
CA LEU A 13 -13.98 -2.19 -12.81
C LEU A 13 -12.88 -1.21 -12.35
N PHE A 14 -12.23 -1.46 -11.21
CA PHE A 14 -11.16 -0.59 -10.67
C PHE A 14 -9.76 -1.22 -10.64
N CYS A 15 -9.57 -2.44 -11.16
CA CYS A 15 -8.26 -3.11 -11.28
C CYS A 15 -7.81 -3.31 -12.73
N LEU A 16 -8.16 -2.38 -13.61
CA LEU A 16 -7.49 -2.17 -14.89
C LEU A 16 -6.87 -0.75 -14.90
N LEU A 17 -6.21 -0.41 -13.80
CA LEU A 17 -5.09 0.52 -13.88
C LEU A 17 -4.01 -0.22 -14.67
N LEU A 18 -3.78 0.24 -15.90
CA LEU A 18 -2.55 -0.04 -16.63
C LEU A 18 -1.40 0.08 -15.62
N ILE A 19 -0.72 -1.03 -15.34
CA ILE A 19 0.59 -1.01 -14.69
C ILE A 19 1.48 -0.31 -15.70
N ILE A 20 1.51 1.02 -15.65
CA ILE A 20 2.54 1.80 -16.32
C ILE A 20 3.81 1.41 -15.56
N PRO A 21 4.82 0.79 -16.20
CA PRO A 21 6.09 0.54 -15.53
C PRO A 21 6.58 1.89 -15.02
N SER A 22 6.76 1.99 -13.70
CA SER A 22 7.34 3.17 -13.07
C SER A 22 8.72 3.37 -13.69
N ILE A 23 8.88 4.39 -14.52
CA ILE A 23 10.19 4.78 -15.02
C ILE A 23 11.02 5.18 -13.81
N TYR A 24 12.17 4.53 -13.61
CA TYR A 24 13.06 4.84 -12.50
C TYR A 24 13.55 6.29 -12.63
N SER A 25 13.60 7.00 -11.50
CA SER A 25 14.21 8.32 -11.42
C SER A 25 15.14 8.38 -10.21
N ALA A 26 16.44 8.49 -10.45
CA ALA A 26 17.41 8.83 -9.42
C ALA A 26 17.61 10.37 -9.36
N PRO A 27 17.99 10.92 -8.19
CA PRO A 27 18.28 12.35 -8.07
C PRO A 27 19.54 12.72 -8.86
N LEU A 28 19.62 13.97 -9.32
CA LEU A 28 20.76 14.50 -10.07
C LEU A 28 22.11 14.25 -9.38
N SER A 29 22.12 14.36 -8.04
CA SER A 29 23.32 14.14 -7.21
C SER A 29 23.97 12.78 -7.38
N SER A 30 23.23 11.77 -7.83
CA SER A 30 23.76 10.42 -8.07
C SER A 30 24.60 10.31 -9.34
N TYR A 31 24.47 11.28 -10.25
CA TYR A 31 25.17 11.34 -11.54
C TYR A 31 26.12 12.52 -11.65
N LEU A 32 25.95 13.54 -10.81
CA LEU A 32 26.62 14.82 -10.97
C LEU A 32 28.12 14.72 -10.70
N VAL A 33 28.93 14.93 -11.74
CA VAL A 33 30.40 15.00 -11.65
C VAL A 33 30.84 16.44 -11.37
N SER A 34 30.35 17.38 -12.17
CA SER A 34 30.65 18.80 -12.05
C SER A 34 29.49 19.66 -12.55
N SER A 35 29.41 20.90 -12.07
CA SER A 35 28.41 21.86 -12.53
C SER A 35 28.96 23.27 -12.56
N PHE A 36 28.46 24.05 -13.52
CA PHE A 36 28.64 25.50 -13.59
C PHE A 36 27.26 26.14 -13.66
N THR A 37 27.03 27.17 -12.84
CA THR A 37 25.80 27.98 -12.87
C THR A 37 26.15 29.37 -13.36
N SER A 38 25.33 29.94 -14.25
CA SER A 38 25.54 31.29 -14.78
C SER A 38 25.66 32.31 -13.64
N PRO A 39 26.73 33.15 -13.61
CA PRO A 39 26.83 34.25 -12.67
C PRO A 39 25.73 35.32 -12.86
N ASP A 40 25.13 35.37 -14.06
CA ASP A 40 23.99 36.23 -14.37
C ASP A 40 22.77 35.37 -14.74
N PRO A 41 21.81 35.20 -13.82
CA PRO A 41 20.64 34.34 -14.02
C PRO A 41 19.65 34.91 -15.06
N THR A 42 19.81 36.19 -15.44
CA THR A 42 18.90 36.85 -16.40
C THR A 42 19.30 36.63 -17.86
N LEU A 43 20.46 35.99 -18.10
CA LEU A 43 21.04 35.77 -19.42
C LEU A 43 21.01 34.26 -19.76
N PRO A 44 19.98 33.80 -20.49
CA PRO A 44 19.87 32.39 -20.85
C PRO A 44 21.03 31.92 -21.74
N PHE A 45 21.41 30.66 -21.58
CA PHE A 45 22.33 29.97 -22.48
C PHE A 45 21.63 29.62 -23.79
N ASN A 46 22.38 29.67 -24.90
CA ASN A 46 21.89 29.36 -26.25
C ASN A 46 22.65 28.18 -26.88
N HIS A 47 23.98 28.14 -26.71
CA HIS A 47 24.84 27.11 -27.29
C HIS A 47 25.96 26.70 -26.34
N ILE A 48 26.42 25.46 -26.48
CA ILE A 48 27.61 24.93 -25.81
C ILE A 48 28.45 24.18 -26.84
N THR A 49 29.78 24.32 -26.77
CA THR A 49 30.72 23.50 -27.55
C THR A 49 31.94 23.14 -26.71
N ILE A 50 32.54 21.99 -26.99
CA ILE A 50 33.75 21.53 -26.31
C ILE A 50 34.92 21.52 -27.30
N ASN A 51 36.10 21.91 -26.84
CA ASN A 51 37.34 21.72 -27.59
C ASN A 51 37.88 20.31 -27.34
N ASN A 52 37.83 19.45 -28.35
CA ASN A 52 38.22 18.03 -28.26
C ASN A 52 39.71 17.78 -27.91
N ILE A 53 40.58 18.80 -27.99
CA ILE A 53 42.00 18.68 -27.67
C ILE A 53 42.29 19.12 -26.22
N THR A 54 41.71 20.24 -25.81
CA THR A 54 41.99 20.85 -24.51
C THR A 54 40.98 20.49 -23.42
N GLY A 55 39.79 20.01 -23.80
CA GLY A 55 38.66 19.78 -22.91
C GLY A 55 37.97 21.08 -22.45
N ASP A 56 38.36 22.24 -22.97
CA ASP A 56 37.74 23.52 -22.60
C ASP A 56 36.31 23.60 -23.15
N VAL A 57 35.39 24.08 -22.30
CA VAL A 57 33.97 24.22 -22.62
C VAL A 57 33.65 25.67 -22.89
N TYR A 58 33.03 25.95 -24.03
CA TYR A 58 32.63 27.30 -24.44
C TYR A 58 31.11 27.40 -24.45
N ILE A 59 30.58 28.47 -23.86
CA ILE A 59 29.13 28.69 -23.73
C ILE A 59 28.77 30.01 -24.36
N GLY A 60 27.84 29.98 -25.31
CA GLY A 60 27.19 31.14 -25.88
C GLY A 60 25.92 31.47 -25.12
N ALA A 61 25.90 32.59 -24.41
CA ALA A 61 24.73 33.12 -23.71
C ALA A 61 24.26 34.44 -24.34
N ARG A 62 23.10 34.93 -23.93
CA ARG A 62 22.62 36.27 -24.35
C ARG A 62 23.63 37.34 -23.90
N GLN A 63 24.19 38.09 -24.85
CA GLN A 63 25.20 39.15 -24.61
C GLN A 63 26.50 38.70 -23.90
N ARG A 64 26.74 37.38 -23.75
CA ARG A 64 27.90 36.84 -23.03
C ARG A 64 28.48 35.61 -23.70
N LEU A 65 29.79 35.44 -23.58
CA LEU A 65 30.51 34.20 -23.85
C LEU A 65 31.27 33.79 -22.59
N TYR A 66 31.17 32.51 -22.23
CA TYR A 66 31.94 31.93 -21.14
C TYR A 66 32.91 30.89 -21.70
N GLN A 67 34.13 30.85 -21.16
CA GLN A 67 35.08 29.76 -21.33
C GLN A 67 35.31 29.12 -19.98
N LEU A 68 35.06 27.83 -19.90
CA LEU A 68 35.36 26.96 -18.78
C LEU A 68 36.49 25.99 -19.17
N ASN A 69 37.16 25.42 -18.19
CA ASN A 69 38.00 24.23 -18.40
C ASN A 69 37.15 22.94 -18.31
N SER A 70 37.83 21.78 -18.33
CA SER A 70 37.19 20.46 -18.27
C SER A 70 36.50 20.11 -16.95
N ASP A 71 36.78 20.82 -15.85
CA ASP A 71 36.07 20.66 -14.56
C ASP A 71 34.92 21.68 -14.37
N LEU A 72 34.56 22.38 -15.44
CA LEU A 72 33.54 23.43 -15.49
C LEU A 72 33.86 24.66 -14.61
N THR A 73 35.13 24.90 -14.27
CA THR A 73 35.54 26.15 -13.62
C THR A 73 35.75 27.27 -14.63
N LEU A 74 35.22 28.46 -14.28
CA LEU A 74 35.23 29.63 -15.16
C LEU A 74 36.65 30.17 -15.35
N LYS A 75 37.15 30.12 -16.59
CA LYS A 75 38.42 30.73 -17.01
C LYS A 75 38.22 32.19 -17.44
N HIS A 76 37.30 32.42 -18.38
CA HIS A 76 37.10 33.73 -18.99
C HIS A 76 35.63 34.05 -19.26
N THR A 77 35.29 35.34 -19.23
CA THR A 77 33.98 35.86 -19.62
C THR A 77 34.16 37.03 -20.57
N VAL A 78 33.46 37.01 -21.70
CA VAL A 78 33.47 38.09 -22.70
C VAL A 78 32.06 38.65 -22.83
N ASP A 79 31.93 39.98 -22.77
CA ASP A 79 30.69 40.70 -23.06
C ASP A 79 30.57 40.92 -24.58
N THR A 80 29.49 40.41 -25.18
CA THR A 80 29.26 40.51 -26.63
C THR A 80 28.37 41.69 -27.04
N GLY A 81 27.91 42.51 -26.06
CA GLY A 81 27.28 43.80 -26.27
C GLY A 81 25.91 43.82 -26.97
N GLN A 82 25.33 45.02 -27.13
CA GLN A 82 24.14 45.31 -27.96
C GLN A 82 24.57 45.74 -29.37
N CYS A 83 23.87 45.24 -30.40
CA CYS A 83 24.16 45.60 -31.78
C CYS A 83 23.84 47.10 -32.03
N PRO A 84 24.69 47.87 -32.73
CA PRO A 84 24.37 49.23 -33.15
C PRO A 84 23.36 49.20 -34.32
N SER A 85 22.08 49.04 -34.00
CA SER A 85 20.94 49.15 -34.94
C SER A 85 19.87 50.07 -34.34
N PRO A 86 19.11 50.85 -35.15
CA PRO A 86 18.14 51.84 -34.66
C PRO A 86 17.03 51.27 -33.76
N ASN A 87 16.86 49.94 -33.73
CA ASN A 87 15.76 49.26 -33.02
C ASN A 87 16.21 48.43 -31.80
N GLY A 88 17.47 48.54 -31.33
CA GLY A 88 17.87 47.96 -30.03
C GLY A 88 17.72 46.44 -29.92
N ASN A 89 18.17 45.68 -30.94
CA ASN A 89 18.10 44.22 -30.90
C ASN A 89 19.23 43.62 -30.03
N THR A 90 18.89 42.66 -29.16
CA THR A 90 19.86 41.95 -28.32
C THR A 90 20.65 40.91 -29.11
N ASN A 91 21.97 40.84 -28.90
CA ASN A 91 22.83 39.83 -29.51
C ASN A 91 22.60 38.46 -28.84
N ASN A 92 22.04 37.53 -29.60
CA ASN A 92 21.95 36.13 -29.23
C ASN A 92 22.99 35.40 -30.08
N ASN A 93 24.03 34.84 -29.45
CA ASN A 93 24.97 33.95 -30.13
C ASN A 93 24.15 32.77 -30.70
N LYS A 94 24.18 32.54 -32.02
CA LYS A 94 23.39 31.54 -32.79
C LYS A 94 24.20 30.35 -33.30
N LEU A 95 25.53 30.42 -33.24
CA LEU A 95 26.43 29.33 -33.59
C LEU A 95 27.73 29.51 -32.81
N LEU A 96 28.25 28.41 -32.29
CA LEU A 96 29.52 28.35 -31.57
C LEU A 96 30.30 27.14 -32.07
N LEU A 97 31.45 27.37 -32.72
CA LEU A 97 32.29 26.30 -33.27
C LEU A 97 33.75 26.55 -32.88
N VAL A 98 34.49 25.48 -32.59
CA VAL A 98 35.95 25.56 -32.41
C VAL A 98 36.60 25.18 -33.74
N ALA A 99 37.30 26.12 -34.36
CA ALA A 99 38.02 25.85 -35.60
C ALA A 99 39.20 24.89 -35.33
N PRO A 100 39.38 23.83 -36.15
CA PRO A 100 40.50 22.91 -36.00
C PRO A 100 41.86 23.61 -36.25
N SER A 101 42.91 23.05 -35.66
CA SER A 101 44.32 23.47 -35.77
C SER A 101 44.71 23.85 -37.21
N PRO A 102 45.51 24.92 -37.45
CA PRO A 102 46.45 25.57 -36.51
C PRO A 102 45.92 26.82 -35.80
N GLU A 103 44.64 27.17 -35.94
CA GLU A 103 44.16 28.47 -35.46
C GLU A 103 43.52 28.45 -34.06
N ASP A 104 43.01 27.32 -33.57
CA ASP A 104 42.32 27.18 -32.25
C ASP A 104 41.39 28.38 -31.94
N LYS A 105 40.66 28.86 -32.96
CA LYS A 105 39.77 30.03 -32.87
C LYS A 105 38.34 29.61 -32.59
N LEU A 106 37.69 30.30 -31.65
CA LEU A 106 36.25 30.23 -31.45
C LEU A 106 35.54 31.04 -32.55
N VAL A 107 34.75 30.37 -33.37
CA VAL A 107 33.89 30.98 -34.38
C VAL A 107 32.51 31.18 -33.76
N THR A 108 32.08 32.44 -33.64
CA THR A 108 30.76 32.81 -33.10
C THR A 108 29.94 33.47 -34.20
N CYS A 109 28.76 32.94 -34.56
CA CYS A 109 27.82 33.64 -35.45
C CYS A 109 26.62 34.16 -34.66
N GLY A 110 26.31 35.45 -34.76
CA GLY A 110 25.04 36.06 -34.37
C GLY A 110 24.58 36.98 -35.50
N SER A 111 23.32 36.90 -35.95
CA SER A 111 22.86 37.76 -37.06
C SER A 111 22.74 39.21 -36.57
N CYS A 112 23.08 40.23 -37.37
CA CYS A 112 22.38 40.54 -38.62
C CYS A 112 23.16 40.13 -39.89
N ASP A 113 22.54 39.24 -40.66
CA ASP A 113 22.89 38.65 -41.97
C ASP A 113 24.22 37.92 -42.12
N GLY A 114 24.13 36.67 -42.58
CA GLY A 114 25.27 35.84 -42.94
C GLY A 114 24.86 34.43 -43.37
N SER A 115 25.00 34.16 -44.66
CA SER A 115 24.76 32.91 -45.38
C SER A 115 25.99 31.98 -45.39
N GLN A 116 25.71 30.67 -45.33
CA GLN A 116 26.48 29.50 -45.81
C GLN A 116 27.95 29.31 -45.41
N LEU A 117 28.24 28.17 -44.75
CA LEU A 117 29.42 27.34 -45.05
C LEU A 117 29.20 25.91 -44.55
N GLY A 118 29.23 24.95 -45.46
CA GLY A 118 29.22 23.52 -45.16
C GLY A 118 30.01 22.85 -46.27
N ASP A 119 31.32 22.70 -46.06
CA ASP A 119 32.23 21.95 -46.92
C ASP A 119 33.51 21.69 -46.11
N SER A 120 33.51 20.73 -45.19
CA SER A 120 34.76 20.17 -44.65
C SER A 120 34.56 18.96 -43.72
N LEU A 121 33.89 17.88 -44.14
CA LEU A 121 33.96 16.63 -43.34
C LEU A 121 34.05 15.42 -44.27
N ASN A 122 35.28 14.91 -44.35
CA ASN A 122 35.66 13.77 -45.17
C ASN A 122 35.70 12.54 -44.24
N ILE A 123 34.69 11.66 -44.31
CA ILE A 123 34.60 10.44 -43.49
C ILE A 123 34.08 9.29 -44.37
N GLU A 124 34.81 8.17 -44.38
CA GLU A 124 34.36 6.81 -44.74
C GLU A 124 34.18 6.04 -43.40
N SER A 125 33.28 5.09 -43.12
CA SER A 125 32.46 4.14 -43.90
C SER A 125 31.41 3.44 -43.01
N THR A 126 30.47 2.72 -43.65
CA THR A 126 29.35 1.87 -43.13
C THR A 126 28.11 2.66 -42.69
N ASP A 127 26.96 2.33 -43.30
CA ASP A 127 25.71 3.11 -43.32
C ASP A 127 25.43 3.91 -42.03
N ASP A 128 25.62 5.23 -42.12
CA ASP A 128 25.28 6.16 -41.04
C ASP A 128 23.77 6.12 -40.75
N LEU A 129 23.40 6.23 -39.47
CA LEU A 129 22.01 6.26 -39.01
C LEU A 129 21.68 7.65 -38.45
N LEU A 130 20.58 8.23 -38.93
CA LEU A 130 20.03 9.49 -38.43
C LEU A 130 18.91 9.21 -37.44
N TYR A 131 19.15 9.51 -36.17
CA TYR A 131 18.12 9.52 -35.13
C TYR A 131 17.50 10.91 -35.07
N ALA A 132 16.17 10.98 -35.18
CA ALA A 132 15.44 12.23 -35.19
C ALA A 132 14.20 12.13 -34.29
N VAL A 133 13.93 13.21 -33.56
CA VAL A 133 12.74 13.32 -32.72
C VAL A 133 11.77 14.31 -33.34
N PHE A 134 10.51 13.91 -33.47
CA PHE A 134 9.44 14.72 -34.02
C PHE A 134 8.36 14.95 -32.97
N THR A 135 7.78 16.15 -32.98
CA THR A 135 6.73 16.55 -32.03
C THR A 135 5.40 16.74 -32.76
N SER A 136 4.31 16.22 -32.18
CA SER A 136 2.94 16.44 -32.63
C SER A 136 2.04 16.79 -31.43
N GLY A 137 1.69 18.07 -31.31
CA GLY A 137 0.96 18.58 -30.15
C GLY A 137 1.78 18.44 -28.86
N SER A 138 1.28 17.65 -27.91
CA SER A 138 1.94 17.34 -26.64
C SER A 138 2.60 15.96 -26.61
N SER A 139 2.81 15.32 -27.76
CA SER A 139 3.43 14.00 -27.86
C SER A 139 4.61 14.05 -28.82
N SER A 140 5.65 13.28 -28.51
CA SER A 140 6.84 13.17 -29.35
C SER A 140 7.09 11.74 -29.81
N ALA A 141 7.86 11.58 -30.87
CA ALA A 141 8.24 10.28 -31.41
C ALA A 141 9.71 10.28 -31.80
N LEU A 142 10.45 9.26 -31.35
CA LEU A 142 11.82 8.99 -31.79
C LEU A 142 11.76 8.10 -33.04
N CYS A 143 12.40 8.52 -34.12
CA CYS A 143 12.47 7.80 -35.38
C CYS A 143 13.94 7.61 -35.79
N ILE A 144 14.16 6.62 -36.66
CA ILE A 144 15.47 6.32 -37.25
C ILE A 144 15.38 6.28 -38.77
N TYR A 145 16.38 6.84 -39.43
CA TYR A 145 16.52 6.82 -40.88
C TYR A 145 17.92 6.33 -41.24
N THR A 146 18.04 5.48 -42.25
CA THR A 146 19.35 5.17 -42.81
C THR A 146 19.79 6.33 -43.71
N MET A 147 21.06 6.69 -43.68
CA MET A 147 21.57 7.71 -44.59
C MET A 147 21.52 7.25 -46.05
N SER A 148 21.47 5.94 -46.30
CA SER A 148 21.20 5.37 -47.62
C SER A 148 19.78 5.69 -48.13
N ASP A 149 18.75 5.57 -47.29
CA ASP A 149 17.37 5.93 -47.67
C ASP A 149 17.24 7.45 -47.88
N VAL A 150 17.93 8.25 -47.07
CA VAL A 150 18.00 9.71 -47.22
C VAL A 150 18.67 10.07 -48.54
N GLN A 151 19.83 9.47 -48.84
CA GLN A 151 20.54 9.68 -50.09
C GLN A 151 19.69 9.28 -51.30
N GLN A 152 19.04 8.10 -51.24
CA GLN A 152 18.15 7.65 -52.31
C GLN A 152 16.99 8.63 -52.52
N SER A 153 16.41 9.17 -51.44
CA SER A 153 15.34 10.16 -51.54
C SER A 153 15.81 11.46 -52.23
N PHE A 154 17.05 11.90 -51.99
CA PHE A 154 17.66 13.01 -52.72
C PHE A 154 17.86 12.68 -54.20
N GLU A 155 18.36 11.49 -54.51
CA GLU A 155 18.57 11.03 -55.89
C GLU A 155 17.25 10.96 -56.66
N ASP A 156 16.21 10.39 -56.05
CA ASP A 156 14.85 10.32 -56.62
C ASP A 156 14.25 11.72 -56.87
N ALA A 157 14.49 12.67 -55.97
CA ALA A 157 14.05 14.06 -56.13
C ALA A 157 14.75 14.76 -57.31
N VAL A 158 16.05 14.53 -57.47
CA VAL A 158 16.81 15.10 -58.60
C VAL A 158 16.39 14.42 -59.91
N LEU A 159 16.29 13.09 -59.94
CA LEU A 159 15.86 12.34 -61.12
C LEU A 159 14.44 12.72 -61.55
N GLY A 160 13.50 12.85 -60.60
CA GLY A 160 12.13 13.30 -60.86
C GLY A 160 12.07 14.71 -61.44
N CYS A 161 12.97 15.61 -61.01
CA CYS A 161 13.09 16.96 -61.54
C CYS A 161 13.58 16.97 -63.01
N ILE A 162 14.51 16.08 -63.39
CA ILE A 162 15.14 16.11 -64.74
C ILE A 162 14.59 15.09 -65.75
N GLN A 163 13.79 14.09 -65.35
CA GLN A 163 13.37 13.03 -66.29
C GLN A 163 12.03 13.26 -66.97
N GLY A 164 11.22 14.26 -66.59
CA GLY A 164 9.99 14.66 -67.31
C GLY A 164 8.91 13.58 -67.55
N GLY A 165 9.14 12.34 -67.09
CA GLY A 165 8.39 11.15 -67.46
C GLY A 165 7.74 10.47 -66.27
N GLY A 166 6.56 10.95 -65.86
CA GLY A 166 5.58 10.20 -65.07
C GLY A 166 5.91 9.80 -63.62
N ASN A 167 7.18 9.77 -63.20
CA ASN A 167 7.59 9.58 -61.81
C ASN A 167 7.70 10.96 -61.13
N TRP A 168 6.58 11.40 -60.56
CA TRP A 168 6.41 12.71 -59.89
C TRP A 168 7.20 12.86 -58.58
N LEU A 169 8.34 12.17 -58.41
CA LEU A 169 9.11 12.12 -57.15
C LEU A 169 9.89 13.41 -56.87
N GLY A 170 10.02 14.31 -57.85
CA GLY A 170 10.80 15.54 -57.74
C GLY A 170 10.21 16.72 -58.53
N THR A 171 10.50 17.94 -58.07
CA THR A 171 10.05 19.22 -58.65
C THR A 171 11.02 20.36 -58.30
N SER A 172 10.82 21.56 -58.86
CA SER A 172 11.56 22.76 -58.45
C SER A 172 11.10 23.26 -57.08
N ASN A 173 12.02 23.77 -56.26
CA ASN A 173 11.69 24.42 -54.99
C ASN A 173 11.27 25.89 -55.18
N ASP A 174 9.96 26.17 -55.14
CA ASP A 174 9.40 27.49 -55.40
C ASP A 174 9.71 28.55 -54.32
N PHE A 175 10.24 28.15 -53.16
CA PHE A 175 10.65 29.09 -52.10
C PHE A 175 12.01 29.76 -52.38
N LEU A 176 12.78 29.22 -53.35
CA LEU A 176 14.13 29.69 -53.67
C LEU A 176 14.13 30.39 -55.05
N GLN A 177 14.73 31.58 -55.12
CA GLN A 177 14.85 32.31 -56.39
C GLN A 177 15.72 31.54 -57.40
N ASN A 178 15.32 31.59 -58.68
CA ASN A 178 15.97 30.89 -59.80
C ASN A 178 15.96 29.36 -59.66
N SER A 179 15.00 28.82 -58.91
CA SER A 179 14.74 27.39 -58.89
C SER A 179 14.11 26.93 -60.21
N PHE A 180 14.62 25.86 -60.82
CA PHE A 180 14.08 25.32 -62.07
C PHE A 180 14.40 23.84 -62.24
N CYS A 181 13.61 23.19 -63.09
CA CYS A 181 13.76 21.80 -63.52
C CYS A 181 13.59 21.74 -65.04
N ASP A 182 14.59 21.19 -65.73
CA ASP A 182 14.58 20.96 -67.18
C ASP A 182 14.71 19.47 -67.48
N SER A 183 13.91 18.99 -68.44
CA SER A 183 13.91 17.58 -68.83
C SER A 183 15.11 17.21 -69.71
N LEU A 184 15.76 16.09 -69.42
CA LEU A 184 16.76 15.46 -70.28
C LEU A 184 16.18 15.19 -71.68
N PRO A 185 16.90 15.51 -72.76
CA PRO A 185 16.50 15.08 -74.10
C PRO A 185 16.52 13.55 -74.20
N ASP A 186 15.56 12.95 -74.92
CA ASP A 186 15.37 11.49 -75.07
C ASP A 186 16.63 10.70 -75.51
N THR A 187 17.67 11.37 -76.02
CA THR A 187 18.92 10.78 -76.48
C THR A 187 19.97 10.56 -75.38
N TYR A 188 19.75 11.06 -74.16
CA TYR A 188 20.71 10.98 -73.06
C TYR A 188 20.14 10.18 -71.88
N THR A 189 20.88 9.16 -71.44
CA THR A 189 20.61 8.49 -70.16
C THR A 189 21.21 9.31 -69.02
N PRO A 190 20.46 9.60 -67.95
CA PRO A 190 21.02 10.25 -66.78
C PRO A 190 22.18 9.42 -66.20
N PRO A 191 23.21 10.07 -65.64
CA PRO A 191 24.32 9.39 -65.00
C PRO A 191 23.86 8.58 -63.78
N ASP A 192 24.61 7.52 -63.44
CA ASP A 192 24.34 6.63 -62.30
C ASP A 192 24.34 7.36 -60.94
N THR A 193 24.88 8.58 -60.88
CA THR A 193 24.87 9.42 -59.68
C THR A 193 24.19 10.76 -59.98
N ALA A 194 23.08 11.05 -59.30
CA ALA A 194 22.27 12.25 -59.53
C ALA A 194 22.92 13.55 -59.00
N GLN A 195 24.13 13.46 -58.44
CA GLN A 195 24.78 14.56 -57.71
C GLN A 195 25.38 15.64 -58.64
N CYS A 196 25.62 15.34 -59.91
CA CYS A 196 26.20 16.27 -60.89
C CYS A 196 25.52 16.17 -62.27
N THR A 197 24.35 16.77 -62.46
CA THR A 197 23.61 16.71 -63.74
C THR A 197 23.79 18.00 -64.56
N ALA A 198 25.02 18.21 -65.01
CA ALA A 198 25.31 19.12 -66.10
C ALA A 198 25.86 18.35 -67.29
N TYR A 199 25.40 18.67 -68.50
CA TYR A 199 25.86 18.02 -69.72
C TYR A 199 26.37 19.05 -70.71
N THR A 200 27.36 18.66 -71.51
CA THR A 200 27.86 19.44 -72.64
C THR A 200 27.30 18.87 -73.92
N GLN A 201 26.73 19.72 -74.78
CA GLN A 201 26.17 19.27 -76.06
C GLN A 201 27.28 18.88 -77.06
N ASP A 202 28.37 19.67 -77.12
CA ASP A 202 29.54 19.44 -77.99
C ASP A 202 30.88 19.78 -77.26
N GLU A 203 32.02 19.33 -77.80
CA GLU A 203 33.36 19.67 -77.29
C GLU A 203 33.62 21.19 -77.39
N GLY A 204 33.66 21.87 -76.25
CA GLY A 204 33.98 23.30 -76.13
C GLY A 204 32.81 24.19 -75.69
N ASP A 205 31.60 23.64 -75.59
CA ASP A 205 30.43 24.37 -75.07
C ASP A 205 30.41 24.44 -73.54
N PRO A 206 29.84 25.51 -72.95
CA PRO A 206 29.60 25.58 -71.52
C PRO A 206 28.60 24.49 -71.07
N PRO A 207 28.78 23.92 -69.87
CA PRO A 207 27.88 22.90 -69.35
C PRO A 207 26.47 23.47 -69.13
N VAL A 208 25.45 22.76 -69.62
CA VAL A 208 24.04 23.08 -69.39
C VAL A 208 23.60 22.40 -68.11
N THR A 209 23.19 23.20 -67.12
CA THR A 209 22.63 22.70 -65.86
C THR A 209 21.17 22.34 -66.05
N LEU A 210 20.78 21.12 -65.68
CA LEU A 210 19.42 20.60 -65.88
C LEU A 210 18.45 20.99 -64.75
N TYR A 211 18.96 21.41 -63.59
CA TYR A 211 18.13 21.86 -62.50
C TYR A 211 18.86 22.84 -61.58
N ARG A 212 18.09 23.61 -60.81
CA ARG A 212 18.60 24.39 -59.70
C ARG A 212 17.61 24.31 -58.55
N TYR A 213 18.08 23.83 -57.39
CA TYR A 213 17.27 23.59 -56.18
C TYR A 213 16.09 22.62 -56.40
N ALA A 214 16.39 21.36 -56.70
CA ALA A 214 15.37 20.30 -56.73
C ALA A 214 14.80 20.03 -55.33
N SER A 215 13.52 19.65 -55.29
CA SER A 215 12.78 19.28 -54.10
C SER A 215 12.05 17.96 -54.33
N GLY A 216 12.09 17.07 -53.34
CA GLY A 216 11.24 15.87 -53.33
C GLY A 216 9.77 16.23 -53.10
N THR A 217 8.87 15.44 -53.65
CA THR A 217 7.41 15.59 -53.47
C THR A 217 6.83 14.55 -52.49
N VAL A 218 7.58 13.47 -52.22
CA VAL A 218 7.20 12.39 -51.32
C VAL A 218 8.09 12.48 -50.07
N PRO A 219 7.52 12.63 -48.87
CA PRO A 219 8.31 12.70 -47.65
C PRO A 219 8.87 11.32 -47.27
N LEU A 220 10.14 11.28 -46.87
CA LEU A 220 10.74 10.08 -46.28
C LEU A 220 10.08 9.78 -44.93
N SER A 221 9.49 8.60 -44.80
CA SER A 221 8.69 8.20 -43.63
C SER A 221 9.36 7.05 -42.89
N ALA A 222 9.35 7.09 -41.56
CA ALA A 222 9.83 6.03 -40.69
C ALA A 222 8.79 5.70 -39.62
N SER A 223 8.77 4.45 -39.17
CA SER A 223 7.98 4.05 -38.01
C SER A 223 8.63 4.58 -36.72
N PRO A 224 7.85 5.04 -35.73
CA PRO A 224 8.41 5.48 -34.47
C PRO A 224 8.99 4.30 -33.70
N ILE A 225 10.23 4.44 -33.21
CA ILE A 225 10.88 3.52 -32.27
C ILE A 225 10.11 3.53 -30.95
N THR A 226 9.77 4.73 -30.48
CA THR A 226 9.00 4.94 -29.27
C THR A 226 8.25 6.26 -29.34
N THR A 227 7.13 6.33 -28.62
CA THR A 227 6.32 7.54 -28.50
C THR A 227 6.34 8.01 -27.05
N MET A 228 6.46 9.32 -26.85
CA MET A 228 6.68 9.95 -25.56
C MET A 228 5.60 10.98 -25.31
N PRO A 229 4.49 10.59 -24.65
CA PRO A 229 3.42 11.51 -24.30
C PRO A 229 3.91 12.51 -23.25
N GLY A 230 3.64 13.80 -23.45
CA GLY A 230 3.96 14.86 -22.49
C GLY A 230 5.42 15.31 -22.48
N VAL A 231 6.30 14.63 -23.22
CA VAL A 231 7.72 14.99 -23.35
C VAL A 231 7.92 15.72 -24.67
N ILE A 232 8.66 16.83 -24.63
CA ILE A 232 9.08 17.58 -25.82
C ILE A 232 10.61 17.60 -25.83
N PRO A 233 11.25 16.65 -26.54
CA PRO A 233 12.70 16.59 -26.62
C PRO A 233 13.28 17.77 -27.39
N THR A 234 14.49 18.15 -27.01
CA THR A 234 15.24 19.32 -27.50
C THR A 234 16.60 18.92 -28.06
N SER A 235 17.13 17.78 -27.60
CA SER A 235 18.42 17.22 -27.97
C SER A 235 18.35 15.71 -27.99
N ILE A 236 19.28 15.12 -28.75
CA ILE A 236 19.52 13.68 -28.75
C ILE A 236 20.98 13.41 -29.07
N VAL A 237 21.57 12.46 -28.35
CA VAL A 237 22.86 11.82 -28.70
C VAL A 237 22.73 10.32 -28.49
N THR A 238 23.43 9.54 -29.29
CA THR A 238 23.38 8.07 -29.23
C THR A 238 24.76 7.47 -29.09
N THR A 239 24.83 6.29 -28.47
CA THR A 239 26.04 5.48 -28.32
C THR A 239 25.71 3.99 -28.33
N ILE A 240 26.73 3.15 -28.36
CA ILE A 240 26.60 1.70 -28.40
C ILE A 240 27.30 1.09 -27.19
N GLU A 241 26.53 0.41 -26.34
CA GLU A 241 27.05 -0.35 -25.20
C GLU A 241 26.75 -1.83 -25.39
N ARG A 242 27.79 -2.67 -25.52
CA ARG A 242 27.68 -4.14 -25.58
C ARG A 242 26.53 -4.64 -26.48
N ASN A 243 26.46 -4.11 -27.71
CA ASN A 243 25.44 -4.36 -28.76
C ASN A 243 24.05 -3.71 -28.54
N HIS A 244 23.87 -2.91 -27.50
CA HIS A 244 22.68 -2.09 -27.30
C HIS A 244 22.93 -0.67 -27.79
N THR A 245 21.96 -0.08 -28.48
CA THR A 245 22.04 1.33 -28.85
C THR A 245 21.31 2.15 -27.79
N VAL A 246 22.01 3.06 -27.14
CA VAL A 246 21.44 3.92 -26.09
C VAL A 246 21.32 5.35 -26.59
N ALA A 247 20.15 5.94 -26.42
CA ALA A 247 19.87 7.35 -26.70
C ALA A 247 19.72 8.14 -25.39
N PHE A 248 20.38 9.30 -25.34
CA PHE A 248 20.22 10.30 -24.31
C PHE A 248 19.51 11.50 -24.89
N MET A 249 18.35 11.87 -24.33
CA MET A 249 17.52 12.95 -24.84
C MET A 249 17.19 13.96 -23.76
N GLY A 250 17.56 15.22 -24.00
CA GLY A 250 17.14 16.33 -23.15
C GLY A 250 15.78 16.87 -23.56
N ASP A 251 14.97 17.34 -22.62
CA ASP A 251 13.64 17.90 -22.90
C ASP A 251 13.48 19.38 -22.50
N THR A 252 12.35 19.97 -22.89
CA THR A 252 12.01 21.38 -22.55
C THR A 252 11.77 21.62 -21.07
N GLN A 253 11.56 20.58 -20.26
CA GLN A 253 11.27 20.68 -18.84
C GLN A 253 12.52 20.47 -17.94
N GLY A 254 13.66 20.15 -18.54
CA GLY A 254 14.91 19.93 -17.81
C GLY A 254 15.08 18.48 -17.36
N TYR A 255 14.61 17.52 -18.14
CA TYR A 255 14.85 16.09 -17.92
C TYR A 255 15.81 15.54 -18.97
N LEU A 256 16.65 14.59 -18.55
CA LEU A 256 17.45 13.74 -19.40
C LEU A 256 16.84 12.33 -19.42
N HIS A 257 16.30 11.92 -20.56
CA HIS A 257 15.74 10.59 -20.77
C HIS A 257 16.82 9.66 -21.33
N LYS A 258 16.99 8.50 -20.70
CA LYS A 258 17.86 7.42 -21.18
C LYS A 258 17.00 6.32 -21.80
N VAL A 259 17.25 6.03 -23.07
CA VAL A 259 16.40 5.16 -23.88
C VAL A 259 17.23 4.07 -24.52
N ASN A 260 16.82 2.82 -24.30
CA ASN A 260 17.40 1.68 -25.01
C ASN A 260 16.64 1.47 -26.32
N ILE A 261 17.36 1.51 -27.44
CA ILE A 261 16.85 1.27 -28.79
C ILE A 261 17.15 -0.18 -29.16
N VAL A 262 16.10 -0.99 -29.22
CA VAL A 262 16.22 -2.43 -29.48
C VAL A 262 16.22 -2.72 -30.98
N ASN A 263 15.38 -2.02 -31.74
CA ASN A 263 15.33 -2.11 -33.20
C ASN A 263 14.67 -0.85 -33.81
N SER A 264 14.52 -0.80 -35.13
CA SER A 264 13.97 0.33 -35.88
C SER A 264 12.51 0.68 -35.60
N SER A 265 11.81 -0.12 -34.78
CA SER A 265 10.40 0.05 -34.45
C SER A 265 10.08 -0.12 -32.96
N PHE A 266 11.09 -0.37 -32.13
CA PHE A 266 10.90 -0.61 -30.70
C PHE A 266 12.09 -0.12 -29.87
N GLY A 267 11.77 0.66 -28.85
CA GLY A 267 12.68 1.10 -27.80
C GLY A 267 11.88 1.61 -26.60
N TYR A 268 12.55 1.74 -25.46
CA TYR A 268 11.91 2.14 -24.21
C TYR A 268 12.84 3.01 -23.37
N ALA A 269 12.24 3.96 -22.65
CA ALA A 269 12.96 4.75 -21.65
C ALA A 269 13.09 3.92 -20.37
N TYR A 270 14.33 3.61 -19.99
CA TYR A 270 14.61 2.84 -18.77
C TYR A 270 14.84 3.76 -17.57
N GLU A 271 15.24 5.01 -17.82
CA GLU A 271 15.48 5.99 -16.77
C GLU A 271 15.18 7.41 -17.24
N THR A 272 14.72 8.26 -16.31
CA THR A 272 14.61 9.71 -16.51
C THR A 272 15.25 10.45 -15.34
N VAL A 273 16.24 11.30 -15.65
CA VAL A 273 17.01 12.06 -14.66
C VAL A 273 16.57 13.52 -14.67
N PRO A 274 16.10 14.09 -13.55
CA PRO A 274 15.81 15.52 -13.44
C PRO A 274 17.10 16.34 -13.34
N LEU A 275 17.23 17.40 -14.13
CA LEU A 275 18.43 18.26 -14.19
C LEU A 275 18.30 19.55 -13.36
N GLU A 276 17.19 19.72 -12.63
CA GLU A 276 16.93 20.81 -11.67
C GLU A 276 16.97 22.24 -12.24
N SER A 277 16.99 22.39 -13.55
CA SER A 277 17.06 23.66 -14.29
C SER A 277 16.42 23.46 -15.65
N GLY A 278 15.93 24.53 -16.30
CA GLY A 278 14.96 24.49 -17.41
C GLY A 278 15.40 23.75 -18.69
N SER A 279 14.89 24.19 -19.85
CA SER A 279 15.04 23.46 -21.11
C SER A 279 16.48 23.04 -21.37
N VAL A 280 16.68 21.77 -21.72
CA VAL A 280 17.97 21.29 -22.19
C VAL A 280 18.27 21.92 -23.54
N LEU A 281 19.53 22.26 -23.80
CA LEU A 281 19.96 22.76 -25.11
C LEU A 281 20.11 21.61 -26.11
N GLN A 282 20.08 21.95 -27.40
CA GLN A 282 20.23 21.00 -28.49
C GLN A 282 21.60 20.30 -28.49
N ASP A 283 22.63 21.01 -28.03
CA ASP A 283 24.01 20.56 -28.00
C ASP A 283 24.27 19.69 -26.75
N ILE A 284 24.50 18.39 -26.98
CA ILE A 284 24.93 17.42 -25.96
C ILE A 284 26.24 16.78 -26.42
N PHE A 285 27.20 16.67 -25.52
CA PHE A 285 28.49 16.03 -25.78
C PHE A 285 28.63 14.77 -24.94
N LEU A 286 28.88 13.65 -25.62
CA LEU A 286 29.17 12.37 -25.01
C LEU A 286 30.67 12.09 -25.13
N ASP A 287 31.30 11.76 -24.01
CA ASP A 287 32.67 11.22 -23.97
C ASP A 287 32.60 9.73 -23.60
N GLU A 288 32.79 8.86 -24.59
CA GLU A 288 32.76 7.41 -24.41
C GLU A 288 33.95 6.89 -23.59
N SER A 289 35.06 7.64 -23.54
CA SER A 289 36.26 7.20 -22.81
C SER A 289 36.15 7.39 -21.30
N THR A 290 35.46 8.46 -20.89
CA THR A 290 35.15 8.74 -19.49
C THR A 290 33.74 8.29 -19.10
N GLU A 291 32.92 7.87 -20.08
CA GLU A 291 31.51 7.53 -19.92
C GLU A 291 30.73 8.67 -19.24
N GLN A 292 30.92 9.88 -19.76
CA GLN A 292 30.31 11.10 -19.25
C GLN A 292 29.54 11.85 -20.33
N ILE A 293 28.48 12.52 -19.91
CA ILE A 293 27.66 13.40 -20.74
C ILE A 293 27.75 14.83 -20.22
N THR A 294 28.10 15.76 -21.10
CA THR A 294 28.11 17.19 -20.80
C THR A 294 27.02 17.90 -21.59
N LEU A 295 26.14 18.60 -20.86
CA LEU A 295 24.99 19.30 -21.42
C LEU A 295 24.76 20.62 -20.71
N ALA A 296 23.93 21.47 -21.32
CA ALA A 296 23.51 22.74 -20.74
C ALA A 296 21.99 22.82 -20.63
N THR A 297 21.52 23.45 -19.56
CA THR A 297 20.12 23.80 -19.32
C THR A 297 19.96 25.31 -19.30
N SER A 298 18.82 25.79 -19.79
CA SER A 298 18.57 27.21 -19.96
C SER A 298 17.13 27.57 -19.61
N SER A 299 16.96 28.61 -18.82
CA SER A 299 15.67 29.20 -18.45
C SER A 299 15.80 30.69 -18.19
N ASP A 300 14.68 31.39 -18.04
CA ASP A 300 14.65 32.81 -17.71
C ASP A 300 15.12 33.13 -16.27
N GLN A 301 15.27 32.11 -15.42
CA GLN A 301 15.64 32.28 -14.01
C GLN A 301 16.99 31.67 -13.65
N ASP A 302 17.44 30.67 -14.41
CA ASP A 302 18.68 29.94 -14.14
C ASP A 302 19.19 29.26 -15.42
N SER A 303 20.51 29.13 -15.55
CA SER A 303 21.16 28.43 -16.66
C SER A 303 22.41 27.72 -16.14
N LYS A 304 22.53 26.43 -16.44
CA LYS A 304 23.60 25.57 -15.92
C LYS A 304 24.29 24.78 -17.02
N VAL A 305 25.54 24.45 -16.80
CA VAL A 305 26.25 23.37 -17.51
C VAL A 305 26.52 22.26 -16.51
N LEU A 306 26.23 21.03 -16.92
CA LEU A 306 26.32 19.84 -16.10
C LEU A 306 27.17 18.79 -16.83
N THR A 307 28.12 18.19 -16.12
CA THR A 307 28.78 16.95 -16.54
C THR A 307 28.29 15.83 -15.63
N LEU A 308 27.75 14.77 -16.23
CA LEU A 308 27.11 13.66 -15.53
C LEU A 308 27.77 12.33 -15.92
N ASP A 309 27.91 11.41 -14.98
CA ASP A 309 28.23 10.02 -15.27
C ASP A 309 27.03 9.36 -15.97
N LEU A 310 27.30 8.49 -16.94
CA LEU A 310 26.22 7.85 -17.69
C LEU A 310 25.43 6.84 -16.85
N THR A 311 26.04 6.29 -15.78
CA THR A 311 25.49 5.11 -15.10
C THR A 311 25.60 5.17 -13.59
N ASN A 312 24.62 4.55 -12.93
CA ASN A 312 24.57 4.40 -11.49
C ASN A 312 23.95 3.04 -11.15
N CYS A 313 24.60 1.95 -11.56
CA CYS A 313 24.06 0.59 -11.37
C CYS A 313 23.78 0.27 -9.89
N GLY A 314 24.54 0.86 -8.96
CA GLY A 314 24.34 0.68 -7.53
C GLY A 314 22.99 1.17 -6.99
N GLN A 315 22.19 1.89 -7.79
CA GLN A 315 20.82 2.24 -7.42
C GLN A 315 19.89 1.02 -7.31
N TYR A 316 20.14 -0.02 -8.10
CA TYR A 316 19.32 -1.22 -8.14
C TYR A 316 19.78 -2.21 -7.06
N GLN A 317 18.88 -2.56 -6.13
CA GLN A 317 19.24 -3.36 -4.94
C GLN A 317 18.95 -4.85 -5.11
N THR A 318 18.10 -5.20 -6.07
CA THR A 318 17.74 -6.60 -6.33
C THR A 318 18.05 -6.97 -7.78
N CYS A 319 18.17 -8.28 -8.03
CA CYS A 319 18.42 -8.81 -9.37
C CYS A 319 17.33 -8.36 -10.35
N ASP A 320 16.06 -8.51 -9.98
CA ASP A 320 14.92 -8.16 -10.84
C ASP A 320 14.89 -6.67 -11.20
N GLU A 321 15.27 -5.79 -10.27
CA GLU A 321 15.39 -4.35 -10.52
C GLU A 321 16.55 -4.01 -11.45
N CYS A 322 17.69 -4.70 -11.30
CA CYS A 322 18.91 -4.45 -12.05
C CYS A 322 18.78 -4.82 -13.53
N ILE A 323 18.17 -5.97 -13.84
CA ILE A 323 18.16 -6.55 -15.19
C ILE A 323 16.77 -6.65 -15.84
N GLY A 324 15.72 -6.22 -15.14
CA GLY A 324 14.35 -6.15 -15.63
C GLY A 324 13.50 -7.40 -15.32
N GLY A 325 12.38 -7.20 -14.62
CA GLY A 325 11.53 -8.27 -14.07
C GLY A 325 10.66 -9.06 -15.06
N ASN A 326 10.42 -8.56 -16.28
CA ASN A 326 9.44 -9.17 -17.21
C ASN A 326 10.03 -10.25 -18.13
N GLY A 327 11.30 -10.64 -17.96
CA GLY A 327 12.00 -11.55 -18.88
C GLY A 327 12.27 -10.93 -20.27
N GLY A 328 11.95 -9.65 -20.46
CA GLY A 328 12.35 -8.82 -21.60
C GLY A 328 13.66 -8.09 -21.32
N ASN A 329 14.30 -7.59 -22.38
CA ASN A 329 15.46 -6.70 -22.27
C ASN A 329 15.00 -5.34 -21.74
N ASP A 330 14.59 -5.21 -20.47
CA ASP A 330 13.94 -4.02 -19.88
C ASP A 330 14.83 -3.30 -18.84
N GLY A 331 16.07 -3.74 -18.62
CA GLY A 331 17.04 -3.13 -17.68
C GLY A 331 17.94 -2.05 -18.29
N ASP A 332 18.71 -1.36 -17.45
CA ASP A 332 19.75 -0.42 -17.91
C ASP A 332 20.84 -1.21 -18.68
N PRO A 333 21.08 -0.93 -19.98
CA PRO A 333 22.02 -1.70 -20.81
C PRO A 333 23.46 -1.74 -20.30
N TYR A 334 23.83 -0.79 -19.45
CA TYR A 334 25.15 -0.75 -18.84
C TYR A 334 25.27 -1.63 -17.59
N CYS A 335 24.15 -2.03 -16.99
CA CYS A 335 24.10 -2.66 -15.69
C CYS A 335 23.75 -4.15 -15.79
N GLY A 336 24.28 -4.92 -14.85
CA GLY A 336 23.95 -6.32 -14.70
C GLY A 336 24.19 -6.83 -13.29
N TRP A 337 23.52 -7.94 -12.96
CA TRP A 337 23.53 -8.49 -11.61
C TRP A 337 24.77 -9.35 -11.40
N CYS A 338 25.66 -8.94 -10.49
CA CYS A 338 26.82 -9.72 -10.08
C CYS A 338 26.39 -10.68 -8.96
N THR A 339 26.02 -11.91 -9.36
CA THR A 339 25.31 -12.87 -8.51
C THR A 339 26.00 -13.13 -7.18
N LEU A 340 27.28 -13.48 -7.18
CA LEU A 340 28.01 -13.83 -5.94
C LEU A 340 28.32 -12.63 -5.03
N GLU A 341 28.25 -11.40 -5.54
CA GLU A 341 28.39 -10.18 -4.73
C GLU A 341 27.03 -9.59 -4.33
N ALA A 342 25.93 -10.18 -4.80
CA ALA A 342 24.56 -9.75 -4.52
C ALA A 342 24.30 -8.25 -4.79
N ARG A 343 24.87 -7.71 -5.88
CA ARG A 343 24.73 -6.30 -6.24
C ARG A 343 24.72 -6.07 -7.74
N CYS A 344 24.09 -4.97 -8.14
CA CYS A 344 24.06 -4.51 -9.53
C CYS A 344 25.34 -3.73 -9.87
N THR A 345 25.98 -4.08 -10.99
CA THR A 345 27.32 -3.59 -11.36
C THR A 345 27.48 -3.42 -12.87
N ARG A 346 28.50 -2.67 -13.27
CA ARG A 346 29.05 -2.77 -14.64
C ARG A 346 29.71 -4.12 -14.85
N TYR A 347 29.76 -4.59 -16.10
CA TYR A 347 30.41 -5.85 -16.44
C TYR A 347 31.85 -5.94 -15.91
N GLU A 348 32.67 -4.92 -16.16
CA GLU A 348 34.09 -4.90 -15.74
C GLU A 348 34.30 -4.79 -14.22
N ALA A 349 33.27 -4.38 -13.47
CA ALA A 349 33.33 -4.27 -12.02
C ALA A 349 33.00 -5.60 -11.29
N CYS A 350 32.48 -6.61 -11.99
CA CYS A 350 32.16 -7.91 -11.42
C CYS A 350 33.36 -8.89 -11.54
N PRO A 351 33.89 -9.44 -10.42
CA PRO A 351 34.99 -10.39 -10.45
C PRO A 351 34.63 -11.71 -11.15
N PHE A 352 35.59 -12.30 -11.87
CA PHE A 352 35.44 -13.60 -12.56
C PHE A 352 34.16 -13.71 -13.41
N ARG A 353 33.73 -12.59 -13.99
CA ARG A 353 32.50 -12.43 -14.77
C ARG A 353 32.35 -13.49 -15.88
N ASP A 354 31.14 -14.05 -15.97
CA ASP A 354 30.63 -14.81 -17.10
C ASP A 354 29.19 -14.39 -17.39
N GLU A 355 28.76 -14.47 -18.65
CA GLU A 355 27.38 -14.16 -19.07
C GLU A 355 26.48 -15.41 -19.01
N SER A 356 26.52 -16.13 -17.89
CA SER A 356 25.68 -17.32 -17.70
C SER A 356 25.01 -17.34 -16.33
N THR A 357 25.79 -17.23 -15.27
CA THR A 357 25.31 -17.33 -13.88
C THR A 357 26.00 -16.33 -12.96
N ARG A 358 27.19 -15.83 -13.32
CA ARG A 358 27.97 -14.92 -12.47
C ARG A 358 27.60 -13.46 -12.68
N TRP A 359 27.48 -13.02 -13.93
CA TRP A 359 27.02 -11.68 -14.27
C TRP A 359 25.87 -11.76 -15.28
N LEU A 360 24.69 -11.33 -14.86
CA LEU A 360 23.48 -11.41 -15.67
C LEU A 360 23.21 -10.04 -16.30
N SER A 361 23.07 -9.96 -17.62
CA SER A 361 22.73 -8.72 -18.35
C SER A 361 21.23 -8.50 -18.52
N TYR A 362 20.44 -9.56 -18.54
CA TYR A 362 19.01 -9.50 -18.85
C TYR A 362 18.30 -10.73 -18.31
N ASN A 363 16.96 -10.71 -18.39
CA ASN A 363 16.07 -11.81 -18.05
C ASN A 363 16.13 -12.22 -16.56
N ALA A 364 15.31 -11.57 -15.74
CA ALA A 364 15.12 -11.89 -14.32
C ALA A 364 14.84 -13.37 -14.00
N LEU A 365 14.34 -14.18 -14.95
CA LEU A 365 14.23 -15.63 -14.74
C LEU A 365 15.61 -16.29 -14.54
N GLN A 366 16.70 -15.58 -14.84
CA GLN A 366 18.07 -16.01 -14.59
C GLN A 366 18.58 -15.70 -13.17
N CYS A 367 17.80 -14.97 -12.37
CA CYS A 367 18.19 -14.65 -11.00
C CYS A 367 18.27 -15.92 -10.13
N VAL A 368 19.33 -15.98 -9.33
CA VAL A 368 19.55 -17.06 -8.37
C VAL A 368 18.42 -17.10 -7.34
N SER A 369 17.92 -18.30 -7.05
CA SER A 369 16.83 -18.47 -6.07
C SER A 369 16.89 -19.84 -5.41
N ILE A 370 16.42 -19.92 -4.17
CA ILE A 370 16.25 -21.19 -3.46
C ILE A 370 14.85 -21.72 -3.82
N SER A 371 14.79 -22.85 -4.52
CA SER A 371 13.52 -23.45 -4.94
C SER A 371 12.92 -24.40 -3.89
N ASP A 372 13.77 -25.02 -3.06
CA ASP A 372 13.33 -25.99 -2.04
C ASP A 372 14.36 -26.10 -0.92
N VAL A 373 13.89 -26.36 0.31
CA VAL A 373 14.71 -26.64 1.49
C VAL A 373 14.09 -27.81 2.24
N GLN A 374 14.86 -28.88 2.42
CA GLN A 374 14.40 -30.09 3.09
C GLN A 374 15.38 -30.54 4.20
N PRO A 375 14.91 -30.66 5.46
CA PRO A 375 13.67 -30.09 5.98
C PRO A 375 13.74 -28.55 6.02
N ASN A 376 12.60 -27.86 5.86
CA ASN A 376 12.52 -26.39 5.96
C ASN A 376 12.38 -25.87 7.40
N SER A 377 12.27 -26.78 8.37
CA SER A 377 12.15 -26.47 9.79
C SER A 377 12.58 -27.66 10.64
N LEU A 378 13.00 -27.39 11.87
CA LEU A 378 13.42 -28.41 12.84
C LEU A 378 12.83 -28.15 14.22
N PRO A 379 12.53 -29.19 14.99
CA PRO A 379 12.30 -29.03 16.43
C PRO A 379 13.51 -28.39 17.11
N TYR A 380 13.27 -27.52 18.09
CA TYR A 380 14.28 -26.66 18.72
C TYR A 380 15.45 -27.46 19.33
N HIS A 381 15.20 -28.67 19.80
CA HIS A 381 16.21 -29.55 20.38
C HIS A 381 16.90 -30.47 19.36
N GLN A 382 16.43 -30.53 18.11
CA GLN A 382 17.06 -31.31 17.05
C GLN A 382 18.14 -30.49 16.34
N THR A 383 19.34 -30.51 16.93
CA THR A 383 20.52 -29.81 16.39
C THR A 383 21.34 -30.72 15.50
N GLN A 384 22.24 -30.15 14.69
CA GLN A 384 23.20 -30.88 13.87
C GLN A 384 22.55 -31.88 12.89
N GLN A 385 21.43 -31.48 12.28
CA GLN A 385 20.73 -32.26 11.27
C GLN A 385 21.19 -31.87 9.87
N GLU A 386 21.12 -32.81 8.93
CA GLU A 386 21.43 -32.54 7.53
C GLU A 386 20.29 -31.76 6.87
N ILE A 387 20.62 -30.62 6.27
CA ILE A 387 19.71 -29.74 5.52
C ILE A 387 20.13 -29.74 4.06
N THR A 388 19.17 -30.04 3.18
CA THR A 388 19.37 -30.04 1.73
C THR A 388 18.65 -28.84 1.12
N ILE A 389 19.38 -28.02 0.37
CA ILE A 389 18.90 -26.80 -0.26
C ILE A 389 19.03 -26.97 -1.78
N THR A 390 17.97 -26.74 -2.54
CA THR A 390 18.02 -26.75 -4.00
C THR A 390 18.05 -25.32 -4.51
N VAL A 391 19.16 -24.94 -5.15
CA VAL A 391 19.41 -23.57 -5.64
C VAL A 391 19.34 -23.55 -7.16
N GLN A 392 18.42 -22.76 -7.72
CA GLN A 392 18.35 -22.53 -9.14
C GLN A 392 19.47 -21.60 -9.57
N GLN A 393 20.19 -21.96 -10.65
CA GLN A 393 21.26 -21.16 -11.26
C GLN A 393 22.44 -20.88 -10.33
N LEU A 394 22.80 -21.89 -9.53
CA LEU A 394 23.97 -21.85 -8.68
C LEU A 394 25.24 -21.64 -9.54
N PRO A 395 25.99 -20.54 -9.34
CA PRO A 395 27.18 -20.27 -10.14
C PRO A 395 28.31 -21.31 -9.93
N HIS A 396 29.19 -21.48 -10.91
CA HIS A 396 30.39 -22.29 -10.74
C HIS A 396 31.49 -21.50 -10.03
N LEU A 397 32.10 -22.04 -8.97
CA LEU A 397 33.19 -21.39 -8.23
C LEU A 397 34.57 -21.63 -8.86
N GLU A 398 35.47 -20.65 -8.73
CA GLU A 398 36.87 -20.81 -9.12
C GLU A 398 37.60 -21.85 -8.25
N SER A 399 38.68 -22.43 -8.78
CA SER A 399 39.43 -23.48 -8.08
C SER A 399 40.00 -22.98 -6.76
N GLY A 400 39.65 -23.65 -5.66
CA GLY A 400 40.09 -23.31 -4.30
C GLY A 400 39.03 -22.62 -3.44
N PHE A 401 37.90 -22.20 -4.02
CA PHE A 401 36.74 -21.69 -3.29
C PHE A 401 35.69 -22.79 -3.10
N GLN A 402 34.90 -22.63 -2.04
CA GLN A 402 33.79 -23.51 -1.66
C GLN A 402 32.56 -22.69 -1.23
N TYR A 403 31.39 -23.32 -1.30
CA TYR A 403 30.16 -22.80 -0.74
C TYR A 403 30.03 -23.14 0.76
N MET A 404 29.33 -22.29 1.48
CA MET A 404 28.97 -22.42 2.89
C MET A 404 27.48 -22.15 3.05
N CYS A 405 26.87 -22.71 4.09
CA CYS A 405 25.56 -22.27 4.56
C CYS A 405 25.73 -21.37 5.77
N ALA A 406 25.06 -20.22 5.76
CA ALA A 406 24.97 -19.32 6.90
C ALA A 406 23.56 -19.42 7.50
N PHE A 407 23.46 -19.87 8.74
CA PHE A 407 22.24 -19.77 9.55
C PHE A 407 22.38 -18.51 10.40
N ASN A 408 21.91 -17.39 9.87
CA ASN A 408 22.20 -16.06 10.40
C ASN A 408 23.73 -15.88 10.53
N SER A 409 24.29 -15.75 11.74
CA SER A 409 25.73 -15.59 11.94
C SER A 409 26.53 -16.89 12.03
N TYR A 410 25.89 -18.06 12.02
CA TYR A 410 26.58 -19.35 12.11
C TYR A 410 26.85 -19.91 10.71
N GLU A 411 28.12 -19.97 10.33
CA GLU A 411 28.54 -20.50 9.03
C GLU A 411 29.10 -21.93 9.13
N VAL A 412 28.74 -22.76 8.15
CA VAL A 412 29.21 -24.15 8.05
C VAL A 412 29.52 -24.51 6.61
N SER A 413 30.56 -25.31 6.37
CA SER A 413 30.92 -25.79 5.03
C SER A 413 29.78 -26.58 4.39
N ALA A 414 29.54 -26.33 3.10
CA ALA A 414 28.55 -27.05 2.31
C ALA A 414 29.20 -28.14 1.45
N THR A 415 28.42 -29.16 1.12
CA THR A 415 28.73 -30.14 0.07
C THR A 415 27.79 -29.92 -1.11
N ILE A 416 28.32 -30.02 -2.34
CA ILE A 416 27.59 -29.63 -3.56
C ILE A 416 27.47 -30.82 -4.50
N ILE A 417 26.26 -31.12 -4.94
CA ILE A 417 25.97 -32.13 -5.97
C ILE A 417 25.01 -31.50 -6.98
N GLY A 418 25.54 -31.10 -8.14
CA GLY A 418 24.77 -30.33 -9.12
C GLY A 418 24.32 -28.99 -8.54
N ASN A 419 23.01 -28.77 -8.48
CA ASN A 419 22.38 -27.56 -7.93
C ASN A 419 21.94 -27.71 -6.46
N THR A 420 22.31 -28.82 -5.84
CA THR A 420 21.94 -29.14 -4.46
C THR A 420 23.09 -28.83 -3.53
N VAL A 421 22.80 -28.02 -2.51
CA VAL A 421 23.71 -27.59 -1.44
C VAL A 421 23.28 -28.28 -0.15
N THR A 422 24.17 -29.09 0.44
CA THR A 422 23.88 -29.85 1.66
C THR A 422 24.80 -29.39 2.81
N CYS A 423 24.18 -29.07 3.95
CA CYS A 423 24.84 -28.48 5.12
C CYS A 423 24.31 -29.10 6.43
N THR A 424 25.04 -28.89 7.53
CA THR A 424 24.61 -29.35 8.86
C THR A 424 24.05 -28.17 9.68
N SER A 425 22.86 -28.32 10.26
CA SER A 425 22.22 -27.27 11.07
C SER A 425 23.05 -26.91 12.33
N PRO A 426 22.85 -25.72 12.90
CA PRO A 426 23.69 -25.23 14.00
C PRO A 426 23.63 -26.12 15.27
N PRO A 427 24.70 -26.19 16.07
CA PRO A 427 24.69 -26.82 17.38
C PRO A 427 23.91 -25.98 18.42
N ALA A 428 23.42 -26.64 19.49
CA ALA A 428 22.54 -26.02 20.50
C ALA A 428 23.04 -24.70 21.10
N ASN A 429 24.36 -24.54 21.26
CA ASN A 429 24.98 -23.35 21.84
C ASN A 429 25.00 -22.12 20.91
N SER A 430 24.72 -22.33 19.62
CA SER A 430 24.68 -21.28 18.60
C SER A 430 23.26 -20.89 18.17
N ILE A 431 22.25 -21.60 18.67
CA ILE A 431 20.83 -21.29 18.42
C ILE A 431 20.36 -20.29 19.49
N PRO A 432 19.87 -19.09 19.11
CA PRO A 432 19.24 -18.17 20.03
C PRO A 432 18.01 -18.77 20.73
N SER A 433 17.67 -18.27 21.92
CA SER A 433 16.44 -18.67 22.59
C SER A 433 15.20 -18.18 21.83
N ILE A 434 14.14 -18.97 21.82
CA ILE A 434 12.82 -18.55 21.32
C ILE A 434 12.34 -17.36 22.17
N PRO A 435 11.89 -16.24 21.56
CA PRO A 435 11.38 -15.09 22.28
C PRO A 435 10.17 -15.41 23.18
N ASP A 436 10.00 -14.66 24.27
CA ASP A 436 8.88 -14.84 25.19
C ASP A 436 7.54 -14.69 24.47
N GLY A 437 6.61 -15.62 24.73
CA GLY A 437 5.30 -15.67 24.07
C GLY A 437 5.30 -16.29 22.67
N MET A 438 6.46 -16.64 22.12
CA MET A 438 6.59 -17.34 20.83
C MET A 438 6.87 -18.83 21.05
N TYR A 439 6.57 -19.63 20.03
CA TYR A 439 6.83 -21.08 19.99
C TYR A 439 7.79 -21.46 18.84
N PHE A 440 8.38 -20.46 18.17
CA PHE A 440 9.35 -20.67 17.09
C PHE A 440 10.34 -19.51 16.98
N LEU A 441 11.45 -19.78 16.31
CA LEU A 441 12.52 -18.87 15.96
C LEU A 441 12.76 -18.94 14.44
N ASN A 442 12.77 -17.79 13.76
CA ASN A 442 13.24 -17.69 12.38
C ASN A 442 14.74 -17.37 12.37
N LEU A 443 15.53 -18.21 11.71
CA LEU A 443 16.93 -17.99 11.41
C LEU A 443 17.08 -17.95 9.88
N PRO A 444 17.38 -16.78 9.28
CA PRO A 444 17.64 -16.70 7.85
C PRO A 444 18.74 -17.69 7.45
N LEU A 445 18.46 -18.50 6.43
CA LEU A 445 19.37 -19.48 5.85
C LEU A 445 19.85 -18.97 4.51
N SER A 446 21.14 -18.69 4.42
CA SER A 446 21.79 -18.17 3.22
C SER A 446 22.83 -19.14 2.67
N VAL A 447 23.03 -19.11 1.36
CA VAL A 447 24.19 -19.75 0.73
C VAL A 447 25.25 -18.67 0.48
N VAL A 448 26.48 -18.96 0.89
CA VAL A 448 27.60 -18.03 0.89
C VAL A 448 28.75 -18.64 0.10
N SER A 449 29.41 -17.86 -0.75
CA SER A 449 30.66 -18.28 -1.39
C SER A 449 31.84 -17.77 -0.58
N THR A 450 32.85 -18.61 -0.36
CA THR A 450 34.14 -18.17 0.21
C THR A 450 34.93 -17.23 -0.72
N GLU A 451 34.49 -17.04 -1.96
CA GLU A 451 35.06 -16.08 -2.91
C GLU A 451 34.75 -14.63 -2.52
N THR A 452 33.51 -14.37 -2.11
CA THR A 452 33.00 -13.01 -1.81
C THR A 452 32.63 -12.82 -0.35
N SER A 453 32.33 -13.90 0.37
CA SER A 453 31.77 -13.90 1.74
C SER A 453 30.48 -13.09 1.86
N VAL A 454 29.65 -13.11 0.81
CA VAL A 454 28.34 -12.43 0.74
C VAL A 454 27.21 -13.45 0.72
N ASP A 455 26.15 -13.17 1.47
CA ASP A 455 24.88 -13.90 1.46
C ASP A 455 24.11 -13.62 0.15
N PHE A 456 24.48 -14.32 -0.93
CA PHE A 456 23.93 -14.02 -2.26
C PHE A 456 22.53 -14.56 -2.53
N VAL A 457 22.07 -15.53 -1.73
CA VAL A 457 20.70 -16.02 -1.78
C VAL A 457 20.29 -16.48 -0.38
N THR A 458 19.08 -16.08 0.04
CA THR A 458 18.60 -16.25 1.42
C THR A 458 17.14 -16.71 1.43
N THR A 459 16.78 -17.54 2.40
CA THR A 459 15.40 -17.97 2.69
C THR A 459 15.17 -18.10 4.19
N ASP A 460 13.91 -18.19 4.62
CA ASP A 460 13.57 -18.40 6.03
C ASP A 460 13.76 -19.86 6.45
N PHE A 461 14.37 -20.09 7.61
CA PHE A 461 14.49 -21.41 8.23
C PHE A 461 14.04 -21.36 9.69
N PHE A 462 13.20 -22.31 10.10
CA PHE A 462 12.52 -22.22 11.39
C PHE A 462 12.98 -23.30 12.38
N PHE A 463 13.28 -22.90 13.61
CA PHE A 463 13.32 -23.79 14.77
C PHE A 463 12.04 -23.62 15.57
N PHE A 464 11.36 -24.70 15.94
CA PHE A 464 10.08 -24.63 16.68
C PHE A 464 10.09 -25.50 17.93
N ASP A 465 9.35 -25.08 18.96
CA ASP A 465 9.13 -25.85 20.18
C ASP A 465 7.63 -25.93 20.46
N CYS A 466 7.06 -27.10 20.19
CA CYS A 466 5.65 -27.37 20.41
C CYS A 466 5.25 -27.20 21.89
N SER A 467 6.17 -27.43 22.84
CA SER A 467 5.87 -27.42 24.28
C SER A 467 5.45 -26.05 24.81
N HIS A 468 5.77 -24.97 24.09
CA HIS A 468 5.32 -23.61 24.40
C HIS A 468 3.82 -23.40 24.12
N ILE A 469 3.20 -24.25 23.28
CA ILE A 469 1.79 -24.17 22.94
C ILE A 469 0.96 -24.90 24.03
N LYS A 470 0.01 -24.17 24.64
CA LYS A 470 -0.78 -24.66 25.79
C LYS A 470 -2.22 -25.06 25.48
N SER A 471 -2.64 -24.93 24.22
CA SER A 471 -3.99 -25.22 23.75
C SER A 471 -3.94 -26.29 22.65
N CYS A 472 -4.88 -27.23 22.67
CA CYS A 472 -4.92 -28.33 21.70
C CYS A 472 -5.16 -27.81 20.28
N SER A 473 -6.17 -26.98 20.11
CA SER A 473 -6.56 -26.36 18.83
C SER A 473 -5.41 -25.56 18.24
N SER A 474 -4.71 -24.76 19.06
CA SER A 474 -3.53 -24.02 18.62
C SER A 474 -2.37 -24.95 18.26
N CYS A 475 -2.17 -26.03 19.02
CA CYS A 475 -1.12 -27.02 18.78
C CYS A 475 -1.30 -27.73 17.44
N VAL A 476 -2.49 -28.25 17.18
CA VAL A 476 -2.74 -29.10 16.00
C VAL A 476 -2.97 -28.29 14.72
N MET A 477 -3.20 -26.97 14.84
CA MET A 477 -3.34 -26.05 13.72
C MET A 477 -2.07 -25.26 13.42
N THR A 478 -0.99 -25.43 14.19
CA THR A 478 0.29 -24.76 13.94
C THR A 478 0.88 -25.17 12.59
N ARG A 479 1.69 -24.29 11.99
CA ARG A 479 2.39 -24.56 10.71
C ARG A 479 3.45 -25.66 10.82
N PHE A 480 3.84 -26.03 12.04
CA PHE A 480 4.83 -27.07 12.32
C PHE A 480 4.14 -28.42 12.60
N PRO A 481 4.84 -29.55 12.46
CA PRO A 481 4.28 -30.88 12.74
C PRO A 481 4.20 -31.14 14.25
N CYS A 482 3.28 -30.46 14.94
CA CYS A 482 3.00 -30.69 16.36
C CYS A 482 1.72 -31.50 16.56
N ASP A 483 1.75 -32.40 17.55
CA ASP A 483 0.63 -33.22 17.99
C ASP A 483 0.27 -32.92 19.46
N TRP A 484 -0.97 -33.22 19.85
CA TRP A 484 -1.46 -32.99 21.21
C TRP A 484 -1.74 -34.30 21.95
N CYS A 485 -1.10 -34.48 23.10
CA CYS A 485 -1.40 -35.56 24.04
C CYS A 485 -2.57 -35.12 24.95
N VAL A 486 -3.76 -35.72 24.79
CA VAL A 486 -4.98 -35.26 25.48
C VAL A 486 -4.86 -35.38 27.00
N TYR A 487 -4.42 -36.52 27.51
CA TYR A 487 -4.38 -36.75 28.96
C TYR A 487 -3.12 -36.18 29.63
N ASP A 488 -1.99 -36.12 28.92
CA ASP A 488 -0.81 -35.36 29.39
C ASP A 488 -1.01 -33.84 29.33
N ASN A 489 -2.03 -33.38 28.58
CA ASN A 489 -2.34 -31.97 28.33
C ASN A 489 -1.13 -31.16 27.85
N LYS A 490 -0.41 -31.71 26.87
CA LYS A 490 0.80 -31.10 26.30
C LYS A 490 0.83 -31.20 24.78
N CYS A 491 1.43 -30.20 24.17
CA CYS A 491 1.78 -30.18 22.75
C CYS A 491 3.21 -30.69 22.57
N THR A 492 3.47 -31.52 21.56
CA THR A 492 4.77 -32.18 21.32
C THR A 492 5.03 -32.36 19.83
N ASP A 493 6.29 -32.29 19.41
CA ASP A 493 6.74 -32.72 18.07
C ASP A 493 6.96 -34.23 17.98
N ASP A 494 7.11 -34.90 19.13
CA ASP A 494 7.25 -36.36 19.23
C ASP A 494 6.10 -36.97 20.03
N SER A 495 5.17 -37.60 19.32
CA SER A 495 4.02 -38.32 19.88
C SER A 495 4.41 -39.53 20.74
N SER A 496 5.62 -40.09 20.58
CA SER A 496 6.09 -41.20 21.41
C SER A 496 6.38 -40.77 22.86
N SER A 497 6.51 -39.46 23.10
CA SER A 497 6.69 -38.89 24.44
C SER A 497 5.39 -38.82 25.26
N CYS A 498 4.23 -39.05 24.66
CA CYS A 498 2.96 -39.12 25.39
C CYS A 498 2.93 -40.36 26.29
N GLN A 499 2.17 -40.31 27.40
CA GLN A 499 1.96 -41.50 28.23
C GLN A 499 1.35 -42.68 27.45
N THR A 500 1.63 -43.92 27.89
CA THR A 500 1.20 -45.12 27.17
C THR A 500 -0.32 -45.20 27.01
N GLY A 501 -0.78 -45.24 25.76
CA GLY A 501 -2.19 -45.30 25.40
C GLY A 501 -2.95 -43.99 25.64
N ASP A 502 -2.26 -42.85 25.71
CA ASP A 502 -2.88 -41.52 25.60
C ASP A 502 -3.64 -41.41 24.26
N THR A 503 -4.64 -40.54 24.23
CA THR A 503 -5.30 -40.14 22.99
C THR A 503 -4.48 -39.02 22.36
N VAL A 504 -3.90 -39.28 21.20
CA VAL A 504 -3.11 -38.31 20.45
C VAL A 504 -4.00 -37.66 19.38
N VAL A 505 -4.06 -36.33 19.38
CA VAL A 505 -4.66 -35.55 18.29
C VAL A 505 -3.54 -35.07 17.38
N ILE A 506 -3.60 -35.50 16.13
CA ILE A 506 -2.54 -35.30 15.14
C ILE A 506 -2.68 -33.91 14.51
N GLY A 507 -1.56 -33.20 14.39
CA GLY A 507 -1.49 -31.90 13.72
C GLY A 507 -1.82 -31.98 12.24
N VAL A 508 -2.44 -30.92 11.68
CA VAL A 508 -2.82 -30.88 10.26
C VAL A 508 -1.59 -30.98 9.33
N ASN A 509 -0.46 -30.43 9.76
CA ASN A 509 0.80 -30.41 9.03
C ASN A 509 1.74 -31.60 9.33
N ASN A 510 1.30 -32.56 10.13
CA ASN A 510 2.02 -33.81 10.34
C ASN A 510 1.59 -34.85 9.28
N ASN A 511 2.54 -35.35 8.49
CA ASN A 511 2.29 -36.29 7.38
C ASN A 511 2.30 -37.76 7.83
N ASP A 512 2.89 -38.06 8.98
CA ASP A 512 3.16 -39.44 9.42
C ASP A 512 2.01 -40.06 10.24
N GLY A 513 0.96 -39.28 10.51
CA GLY A 513 -0.16 -39.68 11.35
C GLY A 513 -1.41 -40.14 10.57
N SER A 514 -1.82 -41.40 10.76
CA SER A 514 -3.19 -41.85 10.45
C SER A 514 -4.02 -41.91 11.72
N GLY A 515 -5.13 -41.15 11.82
CA GLY A 515 -5.94 -41.09 13.04
C GLY A 515 -6.76 -39.79 13.22
N ASN A 516 -6.97 -39.41 14.48
CA ASN A 516 -7.71 -38.22 14.94
C ASN A 516 -6.94 -36.94 14.57
N LYS A 517 -7.17 -36.40 13.36
CA LYS A 517 -6.38 -35.29 12.81
C LYS A 517 -7.14 -33.96 12.81
N GLY A 518 -6.50 -32.92 13.35
CA GLY A 518 -6.97 -31.55 13.36
C GLY A 518 -7.90 -31.18 14.53
N GLN A 519 -8.29 -29.90 14.58
CA GLN A 519 -8.97 -29.28 15.72
C GLN A 519 -10.31 -29.93 16.12
N GLY A 520 -10.99 -30.63 15.20
CA GLY A 520 -12.29 -31.27 15.47
C GLY A 520 -12.22 -32.42 16.49
N PHE A 521 -11.02 -32.94 16.75
CA PHE A 521 -10.76 -34.00 17.72
C PHE A 521 -10.19 -33.47 19.05
N CYS A 522 -9.95 -32.17 19.16
CA CYS A 522 -9.54 -31.55 20.41
C CYS A 522 -10.69 -31.53 21.44
N PRO A 523 -10.38 -31.69 22.74
CA PRO A 523 -11.30 -31.35 23.82
C PRO A 523 -11.66 -29.87 23.74
N GLN A 524 -12.94 -29.56 23.49
CA GLN A 524 -13.36 -28.17 23.29
C GLN A 524 -14.80 -27.93 23.74
N LEU A 525 -15.08 -26.71 24.19
CA LEU A 525 -16.44 -26.20 24.42
C LEU A 525 -17.10 -25.81 23.10
N LEU A 526 -18.42 -26.02 23.00
CA LEU A 526 -19.20 -25.74 21.77
C LEU A 526 -19.99 -24.43 21.84
N GLY A 527 -19.78 -23.62 22.88
CA GLY A 527 -20.61 -22.47 23.21
C GLY A 527 -22.02 -22.88 23.68
N ALA A 528 -22.70 -21.95 24.35
CA ALA A 528 -24.09 -22.13 24.75
C ALA A 528 -25.02 -21.63 23.64
N THR A 529 -25.99 -22.46 23.21
CA THR A 529 -27.01 -22.03 22.23
C THR A 529 -28.02 -21.05 22.82
N GLU A 530 -28.14 -21.01 24.15
CA GLU A 530 -28.96 -20.08 24.91
C GLU A 530 -28.09 -19.47 26.02
N SER A 531 -28.19 -18.15 26.22
CA SER A 531 -27.52 -17.46 27.32
C SER A 531 -28.09 -17.93 28.66
N PHE A 532 -27.26 -18.50 29.54
CA PHE A 532 -27.70 -18.86 30.88
C PHE A 532 -27.98 -17.61 31.71
N LEU A 533 -29.22 -17.45 32.14
CA LEU A 533 -29.67 -16.34 32.99
C LEU A 533 -29.64 -16.77 34.46
N ILE A 534 -28.67 -16.24 35.21
CA ILE A 534 -28.39 -16.61 36.59
C ILE A 534 -28.84 -15.48 37.54
N PRO A 535 -29.84 -15.68 38.40
CA PRO A 535 -30.23 -14.67 39.37
C PRO A 535 -29.18 -14.50 40.48
N VAL A 536 -28.90 -13.26 40.87
CA VAL A 536 -27.98 -12.96 41.98
C VAL A 536 -28.45 -13.61 43.29
N SER A 537 -27.50 -14.16 44.05
CA SER A 537 -27.69 -14.76 45.37
C SER A 537 -28.63 -15.98 45.44
N ILE A 538 -29.01 -16.56 44.30
CA ILE A 538 -29.78 -17.81 44.25
C ILE A 538 -28.85 -18.95 43.82
N PRO A 539 -28.83 -20.10 44.52
CA PRO A 539 -28.07 -21.26 44.08
C PRO A 539 -28.53 -21.70 42.68
N PHE A 540 -27.60 -21.72 41.73
CA PHE A 540 -27.90 -22.07 40.34
C PHE A 540 -26.77 -22.89 39.71
N GLY A 541 -27.10 -24.03 39.13
CA GLY A 541 -26.22 -24.86 38.32
C GLY A 541 -26.55 -24.74 36.82
N PHE A 542 -25.55 -24.90 35.96
CA PHE A 542 -25.71 -24.77 34.51
C PHE A 542 -24.86 -25.79 33.76
N SER A 543 -25.29 -26.20 32.57
CA SER A 543 -24.63 -27.23 31.77
C SER A 543 -23.95 -26.65 30.53
N LEU A 544 -22.65 -26.90 30.36
CA LEU A 544 -21.88 -26.51 29.19
C LEU A 544 -21.79 -27.66 28.19
N PHE A 545 -22.02 -27.39 26.91
CA PHE A 545 -21.82 -28.36 25.84
C PHE A 545 -20.35 -28.38 25.39
N ALA A 546 -19.84 -29.56 25.08
CA ALA A 546 -18.46 -29.80 24.71
C ALA A 546 -18.33 -30.98 23.73
N LYS A 547 -17.11 -31.25 23.27
CA LYS A 547 -16.75 -32.48 22.54
C LYS A 547 -15.41 -32.99 23.02
N ASN A 548 -15.23 -34.31 22.90
CA ASN A 548 -13.96 -35.02 23.13
C ASN A 548 -13.38 -34.75 24.53
N LEU A 549 -14.24 -34.54 25.53
CA LEU A 549 -13.77 -34.30 26.89
C LEU A 549 -13.04 -35.55 27.45
N PRO A 550 -11.88 -35.38 28.09
CA PRO A 550 -11.24 -36.44 28.85
C PRO A 550 -12.21 -37.03 29.88
N THR A 551 -12.45 -38.34 29.84
CA THR A 551 -13.34 -39.01 30.81
C THR A 551 -12.80 -40.34 31.32
N ASP A 552 -11.74 -40.88 30.70
CA ASP A 552 -11.16 -42.17 31.07
C ASP A 552 -10.41 -42.09 32.41
N GLN A 553 -11.06 -42.56 33.47
CA GLN A 553 -10.50 -42.62 34.82
C GLN A 553 -9.33 -43.60 34.94
N SER A 554 -9.09 -44.48 33.96
CA SER A 554 -7.90 -45.35 33.93
C SER A 554 -6.61 -44.58 33.63
N LYS A 555 -6.72 -43.37 33.07
CA LYS A 555 -5.61 -42.46 32.75
C LYS A 555 -5.27 -41.49 33.89
N GLY A 556 -6.04 -41.52 34.98
CA GLY A 556 -5.87 -40.66 36.16
C GLY A 556 -7.22 -40.18 36.70
N PRO A 557 -7.27 -39.62 37.92
CA PRO A 557 -8.50 -39.00 38.41
C PRO A 557 -8.86 -37.85 37.49
N VAL A 558 -10.08 -37.83 36.95
CA VAL A 558 -10.59 -36.74 36.10
C VAL A 558 -11.62 -35.95 36.88
N THR A 559 -11.37 -34.66 37.06
CA THR A 559 -12.24 -33.70 37.76
C THR A 559 -12.37 -32.44 36.92
N TYR A 560 -13.55 -31.82 36.91
CA TYR A 560 -13.83 -30.59 36.18
C TYR A 560 -14.29 -29.48 37.12
N GLU A 561 -13.82 -28.26 36.83
CA GLU A 561 -14.23 -27.03 37.51
C GLU A 561 -14.57 -25.97 36.46
N CYS A 562 -15.73 -25.34 36.61
CA CYS A 562 -16.13 -24.17 35.85
C CYS A 562 -15.63 -22.93 36.59
N ILE A 563 -14.94 -22.04 35.89
CA ILE A 563 -14.34 -20.83 36.44
C ILE A 563 -15.02 -19.64 35.79
N LEU A 564 -15.69 -18.83 36.61
CA LEU A 564 -16.34 -17.61 36.17
C LEU A 564 -15.48 -16.42 36.58
N ASP A 565 -15.18 -15.51 35.66
CA ASP A 565 -14.47 -14.27 35.97
C ASP A 565 -15.48 -13.14 36.21
N ILE A 566 -15.71 -12.83 37.49
CA ILE A 566 -16.67 -11.82 37.91
C ILE A 566 -15.92 -10.64 38.49
N GLU A 567 -15.91 -9.51 37.78
CA GLU A 567 -15.25 -8.26 38.20
C GLU A 567 -13.74 -8.44 38.50
N GLY A 568 -13.07 -9.38 37.82
CA GLY A 568 -11.64 -9.68 38.00
C GLY A 568 -11.36 -10.74 39.07
N GLU A 569 -12.39 -11.31 39.69
CA GLU A 569 -12.28 -12.37 40.70
C GLU A 569 -12.74 -13.72 40.11
N GLU A 570 -11.87 -14.73 40.21
CA GLU A 570 -12.18 -16.09 39.75
C GLU A 570 -13.07 -16.84 40.73
N VAL A 571 -14.31 -17.14 40.32
CA VAL A 571 -15.25 -17.98 41.06
C VAL A 571 -15.20 -19.41 40.52
N ARG A 572 -14.57 -20.32 41.28
CA ARG A 572 -14.47 -21.74 40.94
C ARG A 572 -15.69 -22.55 41.39
N VAL A 573 -16.24 -23.36 40.50
CA VAL A 573 -17.44 -24.19 40.71
C VAL A 573 -17.14 -25.62 40.25
N PRO A 574 -17.08 -26.60 41.16
CA PRO A 574 -16.83 -27.98 40.78
C PRO A 574 -18.01 -28.58 39.99
N SER A 575 -17.72 -29.58 39.15
CA SER A 575 -18.72 -30.39 38.46
C SER A 575 -18.71 -31.82 38.97
N THR A 576 -19.88 -32.34 39.37
CA THR A 576 -20.05 -33.77 39.73
C THR A 576 -20.63 -34.61 38.60
N THR A 577 -21.03 -34.01 37.48
CA THR A 577 -21.71 -34.71 36.39
C THR A 577 -21.19 -34.20 35.05
N PHE A 578 -20.46 -35.05 34.35
CA PHE A 578 -19.86 -34.75 33.06
C PHE A 578 -19.74 -36.04 32.23
N ASN A 579 -19.65 -35.89 30.91
CA ASN A 579 -19.30 -36.96 29.97
C ASN A 579 -18.45 -36.37 28.82
N GLU A 580 -18.30 -37.09 27.71
CA GLU A 580 -17.52 -36.62 26.55
C GLU A 580 -18.12 -35.37 25.86
N THR A 581 -19.39 -35.04 26.11
CA THR A 581 -20.16 -34.03 25.37
C THR A 581 -20.76 -32.92 26.22
N TYR A 582 -20.74 -33.00 27.55
CA TYR A 582 -21.21 -31.92 28.42
C TYR A 582 -20.59 -31.95 29.83
N ILE A 583 -20.64 -30.80 30.50
CA ILE A 583 -20.21 -30.59 31.89
C ILE A 583 -21.34 -29.87 32.62
N LEU A 584 -21.81 -30.40 33.76
CA LEU A 584 -22.79 -29.74 34.62
C LEU A 584 -22.07 -29.07 35.81
N CYS A 585 -21.99 -27.75 35.80
CA CYS A 585 -21.46 -26.97 36.92
C CYS A 585 -22.48 -27.01 38.08
N ASN A 586 -22.00 -27.34 39.28
CA ASN A 586 -22.88 -27.50 40.46
C ASN A 586 -23.51 -26.17 40.90
N ASP A 587 -24.57 -26.26 41.71
CA ASP A 587 -25.26 -25.10 42.24
C ASP A 587 -24.35 -24.23 43.12
N LYS A 588 -24.22 -22.95 42.75
CA LYS A 588 -23.54 -21.94 43.55
C LYS A 588 -24.30 -20.62 43.49
N GLN A 589 -24.14 -19.79 44.50
CA GLN A 589 -24.63 -18.41 44.50
C GLN A 589 -23.57 -17.50 43.88
N TYR A 590 -24.01 -16.62 42.99
CA TYR A 590 -23.15 -15.65 42.31
C TYR A 590 -23.63 -14.23 42.62
N MET A 591 -22.68 -13.29 42.67
CA MET A 591 -22.93 -11.89 43.01
C MET A 591 -21.97 -10.99 42.22
N TYR A 592 -22.42 -9.78 41.90
CA TYR A 592 -21.59 -8.71 41.35
C TYR A 592 -22.00 -7.37 42.00
N ASN A 593 -21.12 -6.38 41.94
CA ASN A 593 -21.29 -5.11 42.66
C ASN A 593 -22.00 -4.03 41.83
N ASP A 594 -21.77 -4.01 40.52
CA ASP A 594 -22.39 -3.02 39.62
C ASP A 594 -23.92 -2.94 39.79
N ASN A 595 -24.49 -1.73 39.73
CA ASN A 595 -25.95 -1.54 39.82
C ASN A 595 -26.60 -1.54 38.42
N ILE A 596 -26.41 -2.63 37.69
CA ILE A 596 -26.98 -2.87 36.35
C ILE A 596 -27.88 -4.10 36.37
N LEU A 597 -28.83 -4.21 35.43
CA LEU A 597 -29.79 -5.32 35.44
C LEU A 597 -29.14 -6.66 35.09
N GLU A 598 -28.25 -6.68 34.09
CA GLU A 598 -27.61 -7.87 33.52
C GLU A 598 -26.10 -7.65 33.38
N LYS A 599 -25.30 -8.64 33.76
CA LYS A 599 -23.84 -8.65 33.63
C LYS A 599 -23.41 -9.93 32.90
N ASN A 600 -22.75 -9.77 31.75
CA ASN A 600 -22.13 -10.89 31.05
C ASN A 600 -20.79 -11.23 31.71
N VAL A 601 -20.57 -12.52 31.94
CA VAL A 601 -19.45 -13.09 32.68
C VAL A 601 -18.87 -14.22 31.84
N SER A 602 -17.57 -14.17 31.58
CA SER A 602 -16.88 -15.23 30.84
C SER A 602 -16.77 -16.49 31.69
N VAL A 603 -16.85 -17.64 31.03
CA VAL A 603 -16.72 -18.95 31.67
C VAL A 603 -15.61 -19.72 30.99
N SER A 604 -14.66 -20.18 31.79
CA SER A 604 -13.65 -21.15 31.35
C SER A 604 -13.81 -22.45 32.12
N VAL A 605 -13.29 -23.54 31.57
CA VAL A 605 -13.33 -24.85 32.21
C VAL A 605 -11.92 -25.37 32.38
N GLN A 606 -11.63 -25.81 33.60
CA GLN A 606 -10.37 -26.45 33.95
C GLN A 606 -10.64 -27.89 34.39
N TRP A 607 -9.76 -28.80 34.00
CA TRP A 607 -9.76 -30.16 34.49
C TRP A 607 -8.48 -30.48 35.27
N ASN A 608 -8.62 -31.31 36.30
CA ASN A 608 -7.54 -31.67 37.22
C ASN A 608 -6.80 -30.48 37.85
N GLY A 609 -7.52 -29.38 38.06
CA GLY A 609 -7.06 -28.17 38.72
C GLY A 609 -6.02 -27.33 37.96
N ARG A 610 -5.60 -27.76 36.76
CA ARG A 610 -4.56 -27.04 35.99
C ARG A 610 -4.78 -26.99 34.47
N ASN A 611 -5.49 -27.95 33.90
CA ASN A 611 -5.57 -28.11 32.45
C ASN A 611 -6.80 -27.39 31.89
N SER A 612 -6.62 -26.33 31.10
CA SER A 612 -7.75 -25.61 30.49
C SER A 612 -8.30 -26.36 29.28
N ILE A 613 -9.62 -26.35 29.12
CA ILE A 613 -10.31 -26.84 27.92
C ILE A 613 -10.39 -25.71 26.90
N ASP A 614 -10.17 -26.01 25.63
CA ASP A 614 -10.26 -25.02 24.57
C ASP A 614 -11.69 -24.49 24.44
N ASP A 615 -11.83 -23.17 24.31
CA ASP A 615 -13.11 -22.51 24.07
C ASP A 615 -13.01 -21.56 22.88
N LEU A 616 -13.38 -22.07 21.71
CA LEU A 616 -13.39 -21.29 20.46
C LEU A 616 -14.65 -20.42 20.32
N SER A 617 -15.64 -20.61 21.20
CA SER A 617 -16.93 -19.91 21.12
C SER A 617 -17.04 -18.74 22.11
N GLU A 618 -16.01 -18.54 22.96
CA GLU A 618 -16.00 -17.56 24.04
C GLU A 618 -17.28 -17.66 24.88
N THR A 619 -17.39 -18.70 25.69
CA THR A 619 -18.59 -19.01 26.44
C THR A 619 -18.82 -17.99 27.55
N HIS A 620 -20.04 -17.45 27.61
CA HIS A 620 -20.45 -16.51 28.64
C HIS A 620 -21.77 -16.94 29.30
N VAL A 621 -21.98 -16.49 30.53
CA VAL A 621 -23.25 -16.54 31.25
C VAL A 621 -23.66 -15.12 31.64
N THR A 622 -24.96 -14.90 31.83
CA THR A 622 -25.50 -13.59 32.20
C THR A 622 -26.04 -13.66 33.62
N ILE A 623 -25.43 -12.91 34.53
CA ILE A 623 -25.90 -12.79 35.91
C ILE A 623 -26.79 -11.56 36.01
N TYR A 624 -28.00 -11.69 36.58
CA TYR A 624 -28.98 -10.59 36.61
C TYR A 624 -29.54 -10.29 38.00
N LYS A 625 -29.92 -9.02 38.21
CA LYS A 625 -30.38 -8.50 39.50
C LYS A 625 -31.67 -7.67 39.33
N CYS A 626 -32.81 -8.27 39.67
CA CYS A 626 -34.12 -7.60 39.59
C CYS A 626 -34.21 -6.32 40.43
N SER A 627 -33.48 -6.25 41.54
CA SER A 627 -33.54 -5.12 42.49
C SER A 627 -33.04 -3.80 41.91
N VAL A 628 -32.40 -3.79 40.73
CA VAL A 628 -32.05 -2.54 40.02
C VAL A 628 -33.28 -1.74 39.65
N ASN A 629 -34.40 -2.42 39.38
CA ASN A 629 -35.70 -1.80 39.13
C ASN A 629 -36.60 -1.79 40.37
N SER A 630 -35.98 -1.73 41.55
CA SER A 630 -36.64 -1.42 42.81
C SER A 630 -37.19 0.01 42.80
N GLY A 631 -38.16 0.28 43.69
CA GLY A 631 -38.71 1.63 43.89
C GLY A 631 -40.22 1.74 43.67
N SER A 632 -40.81 0.96 42.77
CA SER A 632 -42.27 0.84 42.67
C SER A 632 -42.70 -0.51 42.08
N CYS A 633 -43.90 -0.95 42.46
CA CYS A 633 -44.49 -2.17 41.93
C CYS A 633 -44.66 -2.07 40.42
N SER A 634 -45.17 -0.94 39.93
CA SER A 634 -45.39 -0.80 38.48
C SER A 634 -44.09 -0.72 37.66
N ARG A 635 -42.99 -0.18 38.22
CA ARG A 635 -41.67 -0.27 37.58
C ARG A 635 -41.19 -1.72 37.51
N CYS A 636 -41.25 -2.45 38.63
CA CYS A 636 -40.80 -3.83 38.68
C CYS A 636 -41.60 -4.74 37.74
N LEU A 637 -42.90 -4.50 37.58
CA LEU A 637 -43.77 -5.32 36.73
C LEU A 637 -43.82 -4.87 35.25
N SER A 638 -43.15 -3.76 34.90
CA SER A 638 -43.05 -3.29 33.52
C SER A 638 -42.13 -4.18 32.70
N ARG A 639 -42.55 -4.52 31.47
CA ARG A 639 -41.76 -5.34 30.55
C ARG A 639 -40.54 -4.59 29.98
N ASP A 640 -40.60 -3.26 29.98
CA ASP A 640 -39.51 -2.40 29.51
C ASP A 640 -38.40 -2.30 30.55
N ALA A 641 -38.77 -2.22 31.84
CA ALA A 641 -37.82 -2.20 32.94
C ALA A 641 -37.31 -3.61 33.28
N THR A 642 -38.20 -4.61 33.36
CA THR A 642 -37.84 -6.00 33.62
C THR A 642 -38.33 -6.91 32.48
N PRO A 643 -37.44 -7.38 31.60
CA PRO A 643 -37.81 -8.33 30.56
C PRO A 643 -38.43 -9.60 31.16
N SER A 644 -39.53 -10.08 30.56
CA SER A 644 -40.28 -11.24 31.08
C SER A 644 -39.44 -12.52 31.19
N ILE A 645 -38.34 -12.61 30.44
CA ILE A 645 -37.41 -13.76 30.48
C ILE A 645 -36.64 -13.86 31.80
N LEU A 646 -36.43 -12.73 32.49
CA LEU A 646 -35.78 -12.67 33.81
C LEU A 646 -36.70 -13.12 34.95
N LYS A 647 -38.01 -13.22 34.70
CA LYS A 647 -39.03 -13.66 35.68
C LYS A 647 -38.99 -12.88 37.01
N CYS A 648 -38.63 -11.59 36.96
CA CYS A 648 -38.73 -10.68 38.09
C CYS A 648 -40.19 -10.44 38.50
N GLY A 649 -40.41 -10.12 39.76
CA GLY A 649 -41.71 -9.72 40.30
C GLY A 649 -41.58 -8.97 41.62
N TRP A 650 -42.69 -8.37 42.07
CA TRP A 650 -42.70 -7.48 43.23
C TRP A 650 -43.07 -8.23 44.51
N CYS A 651 -42.24 -8.14 45.55
CA CYS A 651 -42.49 -8.76 46.85
C CYS A 651 -41.71 -8.02 47.96
N GLY A 652 -42.28 -7.91 49.16
CA GLY A 652 -41.57 -7.31 50.31
C GLY A 652 -41.07 -5.88 50.06
N ASP A 653 -41.85 -5.08 49.32
CA ASP A 653 -41.53 -3.71 48.87
C ASP A 653 -40.28 -3.58 47.98
N ASP A 654 -39.89 -4.65 47.30
CA ASP A 654 -38.74 -4.69 46.40
C ASP A 654 -39.00 -5.56 45.15
N CYS A 655 -38.15 -5.40 44.13
CA CYS A 655 -38.20 -6.16 42.90
C CYS A 655 -37.23 -7.36 42.96
N ASN A 656 -37.77 -8.57 42.99
CA ASN A 656 -37.00 -9.79 43.26
C ASN A 656 -37.46 -10.95 42.37
N VAL A 657 -36.74 -12.08 42.45
CA VAL A 657 -37.18 -13.36 41.87
C VAL A 657 -37.99 -14.17 42.90
N ILE A 658 -38.91 -15.01 42.44
CA ILE A 658 -39.81 -15.80 43.31
C ILE A 658 -39.05 -16.70 44.31
N GLN A 659 -37.85 -17.16 43.95
CA GLN A 659 -37.01 -18.01 44.79
C GLN A 659 -36.28 -17.24 45.90
N SER A 660 -36.25 -15.91 45.87
CA SER A 660 -35.57 -15.10 46.89
C SER A 660 -36.19 -15.28 48.27
N GLU A 661 -35.38 -15.19 49.33
CA GLU A 661 -35.86 -15.29 50.71
C GLU A 661 -36.94 -14.24 51.04
N VAL A 662 -36.85 -13.06 50.42
CA VAL A 662 -37.84 -11.98 50.56
C VAL A 662 -39.20 -12.43 50.02
N CYS A 663 -39.23 -13.04 48.84
CA CYS A 663 -40.48 -13.50 48.21
C CYS A 663 -41.01 -14.82 48.76
N GLN A 664 -40.19 -15.60 49.49
CA GLN A 664 -40.68 -16.77 50.22
C GLN A 664 -41.53 -16.35 51.43
N ASN A 665 -41.24 -15.18 52.01
CA ASN A 665 -41.93 -14.67 53.21
C ASN A 665 -43.01 -13.63 52.89
N ASN A 666 -43.11 -13.15 51.64
CA ASN A 666 -44.05 -12.12 51.21
C ASN A 666 -44.79 -12.53 49.93
N PRO A 667 -46.03 -12.05 49.69
CA PRO A 667 -46.74 -12.34 48.45
C PRO A 667 -45.95 -11.86 47.22
N PHE A 668 -45.70 -12.77 46.27
CA PHE A 668 -45.06 -12.46 45.00
C PHE A 668 -46.10 -12.01 43.97
N LEU A 669 -45.90 -10.82 43.40
CA LEU A 669 -46.71 -10.30 42.31
C LEU A 669 -46.01 -10.57 40.97
N HIS A 670 -46.69 -11.30 40.10
CA HIS A 670 -46.22 -11.54 38.74
C HIS A 670 -46.51 -10.33 37.82
N GLN A 671 -45.79 -10.23 36.70
CA GLN A 671 -45.96 -9.12 35.73
C GLN A 671 -47.39 -8.98 35.18
N ASN A 672 -48.22 -10.02 35.25
CA ASN A 672 -49.63 -9.98 34.85
C ASN A 672 -50.60 -9.55 35.96
N GLU A 673 -50.10 -9.23 37.17
CA GLU A 673 -50.91 -8.88 38.33
C GLU A 673 -50.83 -7.37 38.70
N THR A 674 -50.64 -6.52 37.70
CA THR A 674 -50.44 -5.07 37.85
C THR A 674 -51.55 -4.37 38.64
N GLN A 675 -52.80 -4.88 38.57
CA GLN A 675 -53.94 -4.39 39.34
C GLN A 675 -53.71 -4.38 40.87
N LYS A 676 -52.78 -5.19 41.37
CA LYS A 676 -52.43 -5.29 42.79
C LYS A 676 -51.41 -4.25 43.25
N CYS A 677 -50.77 -3.51 42.35
CA CYS A 677 -49.87 -2.41 42.72
C CYS A 677 -50.62 -1.29 43.49
N SER A 678 -49.91 -0.41 44.18
CA SER A 678 -50.52 0.71 44.91
C SER A 678 -51.05 1.79 43.97
N ALA A 679 -51.71 2.81 44.53
CA ALA A 679 -52.05 4.03 43.78
C ALA A 679 -50.77 4.88 43.55
N PRO A 680 -50.70 5.65 42.46
CA PRO A 680 -49.52 6.47 42.17
C PRO A 680 -49.28 7.51 43.26
N VAL A 681 -48.02 7.72 43.64
CA VAL A 681 -47.62 8.73 44.62
C VAL A 681 -46.67 9.71 43.96
N ILE A 682 -47.08 10.98 43.84
CA ILE A 682 -46.24 12.04 43.27
C ILE A 682 -45.26 12.50 44.35
N THR A 683 -43.97 12.31 44.09
CA THR A 683 -42.88 12.71 45.00
C THR A 683 -42.33 14.08 44.64
N ASP A 684 -42.21 14.40 43.35
CA ASP A 684 -41.77 15.72 42.88
C ASP A 684 -42.28 16.03 41.46
N PHE A 685 -42.11 17.27 41.01
CA PHE A 685 -42.32 17.66 39.63
C PHE A 685 -41.54 18.92 39.27
N ASP A 686 -41.16 19.05 38.00
CA ASP A 686 -40.42 20.21 37.47
C ASP A 686 -40.97 20.63 36.09
N PRO A 687 -41.12 21.95 35.81
CA PRO A 687 -40.88 23.08 36.70
C PRO A 687 -42.01 23.32 37.71
N LEU A 688 -41.70 23.96 38.84
CA LEU A 688 -42.71 24.35 39.85
C LEU A 688 -43.66 25.47 39.39
N SER A 689 -43.36 26.14 38.27
CA SER A 689 -44.18 27.21 37.72
C SER A 689 -44.05 27.35 36.20
N GLY A 690 -45.10 27.80 35.53
CA GLY A 690 -45.11 28.08 34.09
C GLY A 690 -45.98 29.29 33.73
N PRO A 691 -45.88 29.83 32.50
CA PRO A 691 -46.72 30.93 32.05
C PRO A 691 -48.21 30.54 31.99
N ILE A 692 -49.11 31.50 32.24
CA ILE A 692 -50.56 31.33 32.03
C ILE A 692 -50.93 30.90 30.60
N ASN A 693 -50.06 31.14 29.61
CA ASN A 693 -50.27 30.71 28.23
C ASN A 693 -50.16 29.19 28.03
N GLY A 694 -49.78 28.41 29.06
CA GLY A 694 -49.61 26.96 28.96
C GLY A 694 -48.31 26.56 28.26
N HIS A 695 -48.33 25.42 27.58
CA HIS A 695 -47.21 24.84 26.82
C HIS A 695 -45.95 24.58 27.66
N THR A 696 -46.10 24.46 28.97
CA THR A 696 -45.00 24.07 29.86
C THR A 696 -44.96 22.55 29.90
N ARG A 697 -43.85 21.93 29.44
CA ARG A 697 -43.62 20.50 29.67
C ARG A 697 -43.31 20.31 31.15
N LEU A 698 -44.20 19.60 31.83
CA LEU A 698 -44.11 19.29 33.24
C LEU A 698 -43.68 17.83 33.37
N GLU A 699 -42.51 17.59 33.94
CA GLU A 699 -42.06 16.26 34.32
C GLU A 699 -42.57 15.95 35.73
N ILE A 700 -43.37 14.91 35.87
CA ILE A 700 -43.96 14.46 37.13
C ILE A 700 -43.22 13.19 37.55
N ILE A 701 -42.66 13.21 38.76
CA ILE A 701 -41.83 12.14 39.31
C ILE A 701 -42.55 11.53 40.52
N GLY A 702 -42.55 10.20 40.61
CA GLY A 702 -43.28 9.49 41.64
C GLY A 702 -43.05 7.99 41.64
N THR A 703 -43.95 7.27 42.30
CA THR A 703 -44.02 5.81 42.31
C THR A 703 -45.36 5.35 41.75
N ASP A 704 -45.39 4.14 41.19
CA ASP A 704 -46.59 3.48 40.68
C ASP A 704 -47.34 4.25 39.57
N ILE A 705 -46.62 5.09 38.80
CA ILE A 705 -47.11 5.83 37.62
C ILE A 705 -47.25 4.89 36.40
N GLY A 706 -48.04 3.82 36.51
CA GLY A 706 -48.30 2.88 35.40
C GLY A 706 -47.15 1.91 35.09
N VAL A 707 -47.45 0.82 34.38
CA VAL A 707 -46.45 -0.14 33.84
C VAL A 707 -46.07 0.17 32.40
N VAL A 708 -46.99 0.79 31.65
CA VAL A 708 -46.81 1.29 30.28
C VAL A 708 -47.39 2.71 30.16
N PHE A 709 -47.00 3.47 29.15
CA PHE A 709 -47.44 4.86 28.99
C PHE A 709 -48.97 4.98 28.90
N ASP A 710 -49.62 4.06 28.17
CA ASP A 710 -51.09 4.03 28.00
C ASP A 710 -51.86 3.80 29.31
N ASP A 711 -51.19 3.36 30.39
CA ASP A 711 -51.83 3.28 31.70
C ASP A 711 -52.10 4.68 32.27
N VAL A 712 -51.42 5.73 31.83
CA VAL A 712 -51.63 7.11 32.28
C VAL A 712 -52.82 7.70 31.52
N ILE A 713 -53.98 7.73 32.18
CA ILE A 713 -55.26 8.08 31.55
C ILE A 713 -55.46 9.57 31.42
N GLN A 714 -55.17 10.31 32.49
CA GLN A 714 -55.38 11.75 32.56
C GLN A 714 -54.55 12.36 33.69
N ILE A 715 -54.09 13.59 33.45
CA ILE A 715 -53.37 14.40 34.43
C ILE A 715 -54.06 15.76 34.49
N PHE A 716 -54.42 16.20 35.70
CA PHE A 716 -55.03 17.51 35.93
C PHE A 716 -54.15 18.38 36.80
N ILE A 717 -54.05 19.66 36.46
CA ILE A 717 -53.56 20.71 37.35
C ILE A 717 -54.78 21.48 37.82
N GLN A 718 -55.29 21.14 39.01
CA GLN A 718 -56.64 21.50 39.48
C GLN A 718 -57.73 21.07 38.50
N ASP A 719 -58.25 22.01 37.72
CA ASP A 719 -59.34 21.87 36.75
C ASP A 719 -58.85 21.83 35.28
N LEU A 720 -57.55 22.01 35.03
CA LEU A 720 -56.98 22.03 33.68
C LEU A 720 -56.31 20.70 33.35
N GLU A 721 -56.77 20.06 32.28
CA GLU A 721 -56.18 18.83 31.75
C GLU A 721 -54.80 19.12 31.14
N CYS A 722 -53.80 18.34 31.52
CA CYS A 722 -52.45 18.38 31.00
C CYS A 722 -52.35 17.41 29.81
N ALA A 723 -51.94 17.91 28.64
CA ALA A 723 -51.93 17.11 27.43
C ALA A 723 -50.81 16.06 27.43
N LEU A 724 -51.14 14.81 27.09
CA LEU A 724 -50.21 13.68 27.01
C LEU A 724 -49.70 13.41 25.58
N THR A 725 -50.15 14.19 24.59
CA THR A 725 -49.75 14.04 23.19
C THR A 725 -48.23 14.24 23.04
N ASP A 726 -47.58 13.32 22.34
CA ASP A 726 -46.13 13.30 22.08
C ASP A 726 -45.25 13.28 23.35
N MET A 727 -45.73 12.65 24.43
CA MET A 727 -45.01 12.55 25.73
C MET A 727 -44.48 11.15 26.05
N ASP A 728 -44.71 10.18 25.18
CA ASP A 728 -44.31 8.77 25.34
C ASP A 728 -42.78 8.61 25.45
N GLU A 729 -42.01 9.39 24.71
CA GLU A 729 -40.54 9.37 24.75
C GLU A 729 -39.94 9.83 26.10
N TYR A 730 -40.72 10.57 26.91
CA TYR A 730 -40.30 11.08 28.22
C TYR A 730 -40.84 10.25 29.39
N TYR A 731 -41.43 9.09 29.12
CA TYR A 731 -42.02 8.23 30.13
C TYR A 731 -40.99 7.24 30.67
N GLN A 732 -40.94 7.11 32.00
CA GLN A 732 -40.18 6.07 32.69
C GLN A 732 -41.15 5.20 33.50
N PRO A 733 -41.30 3.90 33.17
CA PRO A 733 -42.28 3.03 33.81
C PRO A 733 -42.27 3.09 35.33
N GLY A 734 -43.41 3.46 35.91
CA GLY A 734 -43.59 3.52 37.35
C GLY A 734 -42.75 4.55 38.10
N GLN A 735 -42.04 5.44 37.40
CA GLN A 735 -41.15 6.44 37.97
C GLN A 735 -41.50 7.87 37.55
N SER A 736 -41.69 8.14 36.25
CA SER A 736 -41.99 9.49 35.80
C SER A 736 -42.81 9.53 34.51
N VAL A 737 -43.56 10.61 34.35
CA VAL A 737 -44.31 10.91 33.13
C VAL A 737 -44.25 12.41 32.87
N SER A 738 -44.18 12.80 31.60
CA SER A 738 -44.29 14.20 31.20
C SER A 738 -45.67 14.52 30.65
N CYS A 739 -46.13 15.75 30.84
CA CYS A 739 -47.33 16.27 30.22
C CYS A 739 -47.17 17.76 29.86
N MET A 740 -47.98 18.26 28.94
CA MET A 740 -47.96 19.66 28.54
C MET A 740 -49.11 20.43 29.19
N ALA A 741 -48.76 21.37 30.09
CA ALA A 741 -49.74 22.17 30.82
C ALA A 741 -50.61 23.00 29.86
N ALA A 742 -51.93 22.94 30.04
CA ALA A 742 -52.88 23.72 29.26
C ALA A 742 -52.82 25.22 29.59
N MET A 743 -53.40 26.04 28.71
CA MET A 743 -53.54 27.47 28.94
C MET A 743 -54.51 27.74 30.11
N SER A 744 -54.14 28.68 30.99
CA SER A 744 -54.99 29.20 32.06
C SER A 744 -55.42 30.64 31.77
N THR A 745 -56.67 30.97 32.11
CA THR A 745 -57.22 32.32 31.96
C THR A 745 -56.79 33.27 33.07
N GLU A 746 -56.27 32.76 34.18
CA GLU A 746 -55.93 33.52 35.39
C GLU A 746 -54.63 33.02 36.03
N VAL A 747 -53.99 33.86 36.86
CA VAL A 747 -52.87 33.44 37.70
C VAL A 747 -53.42 32.56 38.82
N LYS A 748 -53.09 31.27 38.81
CA LYS A 748 -53.56 30.29 39.79
C LYS A 748 -52.46 29.33 40.21
N SER A 749 -52.62 28.71 41.38
CA SER A 749 -51.75 27.65 41.88
C SER A 749 -52.58 26.40 42.14
N GLY A 750 -52.02 25.23 41.87
CA GLY A 750 -52.79 24.01 41.86
C GLY A 750 -52.03 22.72 42.10
N GLY A 751 -52.61 21.80 42.86
CA GLY A 751 -52.12 20.43 42.96
C GLY A 751 -52.28 19.69 41.63
N ILE A 752 -51.36 18.76 41.39
CA ILE A 752 -51.38 17.85 40.25
C ILE A 752 -52.09 16.58 40.69
N GLU A 753 -53.10 16.16 39.94
CA GLU A 753 -53.78 14.87 40.10
C GLU A 753 -53.48 13.98 38.89
N ILE A 754 -53.01 12.77 39.12
CA ILE A 754 -52.73 11.77 38.09
C ILE A 754 -53.67 10.57 38.26
N THR A 755 -54.31 10.14 37.18
CA THR A 755 -55.13 8.92 37.14
C THR A 755 -54.43 7.86 36.28
N VAL A 756 -54.21 6.68 36.84
CA VAL A 756 -53.64 5.53 36.13
C VAL A 756 -54.60 4.34 36.10
N ALA A 757 -54.62 3.59 35.00
CA ALA A 757 -55.42 2.39 34.80
C ALA A 757 -54.55 1.12 34.91
N SER A 758 -54.17 0.75 36.13
CA SER A 758 -53.35 -0.44 36.35
C SER A 758 -54.22 -1.70 36.44
N GLY A 759 -54.09 -2.60 35.45
CA GLY A 759 -54.78 -3.88 35.40
C GLY A 759 -56.32 -3.78 35.44
N GLY A 760 -56.87 -2.74 34.80
CA GLY A 760 -58.31 -2.51 34.69
C GLY A 760 -58.95 -1.80 35.90
N ARG A 761 -58.15 -1.30 36.86
CA ARG A 761 -58.64 -0.45 37.96
C ARG A 761 -58.04 0.95 37.85
N TYR A 762 -58.90 1.96 37.91
CA TYR A 762 -58.49 3.36 37.99
C TYR A 762 -58.04 3.69 39.42
N LYS A 763 -56.85 4.29 39.54
CA LYS A 763 -56.28 4.76 40.79
C LYS A 763 -55.76 6.18 40.61
N THR A 764 -55.93 7.02 41.61
CA THR A 764 -55.53 8.43 41.55
C THR A 764 -54.46 8.75 42.58
N GLY A 765 -53.54 9.63 42.20
CA GLY A 765 -52.50 10.19 43.05
C GLY A 765 -52.56 11.71 42.99
N GLN A 766 -52.28 12.38 44.11
CA GLN A 766 -52.24 13.85 44.19
C GLN A 766 -50.89 14.33 44.69
N SER A 767 -50.41 15.44 44.15
CA SER A 767 -49.17 16.08 44.60
C SER A 767 -49.37 16.83 45.91
N THR A 768 -48.32 16.87 46.73
CA THR A 768 -48.29 17.67 47.96
C THR A 768 -47.89 19.13 47.71
N LYS A 769 -47.13 19.39 46.64
CA LYS A 769 -46.76 20.73 46.15
C LYS A 769 -47.77 21.21 45.11
N GLU A 770 -47.84 22.51 44.91
CA GLU A 770 -48.69 23.15 43.91
C GLU A 770 -47.86 23.73 42.75
N PHE A 771 -48.32 23.50 41.52
CA PHE A 771 -47.80 24.15 40.31
C PHE A 771 -48.39 25.55 40.17
N GLN A 772 -47.55 26.54 39.86
CA GLN A 772 -47.97 27.95 39.77
C GLN A 772 -48.04 28.46 38.33
N TYR A 773 -49.22 28.85 37.87
CA TYR A 773 -49.40 29.60 36.63
C TYR A 773 -49.12 31.08 36.87
N ARG A 774 -48.07 31.62 36.25
CA ARG A 774 -47.62 33.01 36.43
C ARG A 774 -47.95 33.87 35.20
N GLY A 775 -48.43 35.08 35.43
CA GLY A 775 -48.60 36.11 34.39
C GLY A 775 -47.25 36.74 34.04
N ARG A 776 -47.14 37.42 32.89
CA ARG A 776 -45.93 38.18 32.55
C ARG A 776 -45.73 39.32 33.55
N GLN A 777 -44.91 39.10 34.56
CA GLN A 777 -44.31 40.17 35.34
C GLN A 777 -42.90 40.40 34.77
N PHE A 778 -42.76 41.42 33.92
CA PHE A 778 -41.45 41.96 33.58
C PHE A 778 -40.84 42.51 34.87
N ASP A 779 -39.76 41.89 35.37
CA ASP A 779 -38.92 42.47 36.41
C ASP A 779 -37.86 43.37 35.72
N PRO A 780 -37.92 44.71 35.85
CA PRO A 780 -37.00 45.62 35.18
C PRO A 780 -35.67 45.74 35.95
N LYS A 781 -35.03 44.61 36.29
CA LYS A 781 -33.73 44.57 36.96
C LYS A 781 -32.75 43.59 36.33
N PHE A 782 -32.51 43.72 35.03
CA PHE A 782 -31.24 43.29 34.43
C PHE A 782 -30.79 44.35 33.43
N ILE A 783 -30.10 45.38 33.93
CA ILE A 783 -29.18 46.18 33.11
C ILE A 783 -27.94 45.30 32.93
N VAL A 784 -27.76 44.78 31.73
CA VAL A 784 -26.47 44.23 31.28
C VAL A 784 -25.49 45.41 31.19
N LYS A 785 -24.50 45.45 32.08
CA LYS A 785 -23.25 46.15 31.79
C LYS A 785 -22.52 45.31 30.74
N MET A 786 -22.11 45.95 29.64
CA MET A 786 -21.20 45.39 28.63
C MET A 786 -19.94 44.83 29.27
#